data_AF-A0A9E6JWS6-F1
#
_entry.id   AF-A0A9E6JWS6-F1
#
_cell.length_a   1.000
_cell.length_b   1.000
_cell.length_c   1.000
_cell.angle_alpha   90.00
_cell.angle_beta   90.00
_cell.angle_gamma   90.00
#
_symmetry.space_group_name_H-M   'P 1'
#
loop_
_entity.id
_entity.type
_entity.pdbx_description
1 polymer ?
#
loop_
_entity_poly.entity_id
_entity_poly.type
_entity_poly.pdbx_seq_one_letter_code
_entity_poly.pdbx_strand_id
1 'polypeptide(L)'
;YGAPDADRIVIMMGSGAETALETVEYLNNHGEKVGLVKVRLFRPFDISAFIASLPTSVKCISVLDRVKEPGSAGEPLYLDIINAVAESYQGGKCVSMPKVVGGRYGLSSKEFTPAMVKAIFDNMNEASPKNHFTVGIDDDVTQKSLAYDESFSIEPDSVFRALFYGLGSDGTVGANKNSIKIIGENTDNYAQGFFVYDSKKAGSITTSHLRFGPEQIRSTYLITEAQFVGCHHWVFLEMIDVAKNLKQGGTLLINSVYSPDVVWSKLPRLVQQRLIDKQAKLYTIDAYKVAHESGMGQRINTIMQACFFAISGVLPGEEAVEKIKEAIRETYGKKGDEVVQQNIQAVDDTLANLHEVKIGAVADSTKELRSPIVGDAPEFVCNVLAKIIAGEGDCLPVSELPADGTYPIGTAKFEKRNLALEIPVWVPELCIECGKCSMVCPHAAIRIKVYEPEHLENAPETFKSLEAKAANWKGMRYTVQVAPEDCTGCQLCVNVCPAKDKHVEGRKALNMHEQAPLRESEAACWSWFIDIPEFDRNKINPKLIKEQQLQQPLFEFSGACSGCGETPYVKLMTQLFGDRLVVGNATGCSSIYGGNLPTTPYACNPQGLGPTWSNSLFEDTAEFALGFRISINKQQEFAQELVKRLASEIGETLATGILEATQKSEPEIFEQRERVAVLKEKLQQMKSPEARNLLAVADMLVKKSVWAVGGDGWAYDIGYGGLDHVTASDKNVNLLVLDTEV
;
A
#
# COMPACT_ATOMS: atom_id res chain seq x y z
N TYR A 1 38.86 -5.93 -0.01
CA TYR A 1 38.42 -7.30 -0.35
C TYR A 1 38.58 -7.51 -1.85
N GLY A 2 38.74 -8.74 -2.30
CA GLY A 2 38.89 -9.10 -3.72
C GLY A 2 40.33 -9.36 -4.13
N ALA A 3 40.59 -9.35 -5.45
CA ALA A 3 41.89 -9.69 -6.01
C ALA A 3 43.01 -8.73 -5.53
N PRO A 4 44.19 -9.24 -5.11
CA PRO A 4 45.33 -8.40 -4.74
C PRO A 4 45.84 -7.51 -5.89
N ASP A 5 45.60 -7.92 -7.13
CA ASP A 5 45.94 -7.21 -8.36
C ASP A 5 44.70 -6.65 -9.07
N ALA A 6 43.64 -6.33 -8.31
CA ALA A 6 42.41 -5.75 -8.85
C ALA A 6 42.69 -4.48 -9.67
N ASP A 7 42.06 -4.37 -10.84
CA ASP A 7 42.13 -3.19 -11.71
C ASP A 7 40.87 -2.31 -11.65
N ARG A 8 39.76 -2.87 -11.15
CA ARG A 8 38.47 -2.21 -10.95
C ARG A 8 37.99 -2.40 -9.53
N ILE A 9 37.60 -1.31 -8.87
CA ILE A 9 37.15 -1.34 -7.48
C ILE A 9 35.83 -0.60 -7.30
N VAL A 10 34.94 -1.21 -6.52
CA VAL A 10 33.77 -0.55 -5.95
C VAL A 10 34.10 -0.02 -4.56
N ILE A 11 33.70 1.21 -4.27
CA ILE A 11 33.78 1.83 -2.94
C ILE A 11 32.36 2.15 -2.47
N MET A 12 31.97 1.62 -1.33
CA MET A 12 30.62 1.84 -0.80
C MET A 12 30.53 1.62 0.71
N MET A 13 29.38 1.98 1.28
CA MET A 13 29.05 1.83 2.70
C MET A 13 27.66 1.20 2.89
N GLY A 14 27.43 0.62 4.07
CA GLY A 14 26.13 0.05 4.46
C GLY A 14 25.92 -1.38 3.97
N SER A 15 24.67 -1.85 3.98
CA SER A 15 24.32 -3.26 3.72
C SER A 15 24.66 -3.70 2.29
N GLY A 16 24.54 -2.83 1.29
CA GLY A 16 24.87 -3.16 -0.11
C GLY A 16 26.32 -3.63 -0.30
N ALA A 17 27.22 -3.30 0.64
CA ALA A 17 28.58 -3.79 0.65
C ALA A 17 28.69 -5.31 0.88
N GLU A 18 27.69 -5.95 1.50
CA GLU A 18 27.64 -7.42 1.65
C GLU A 18 27.27 -8.10 0.33
N THR A 19 26.23 -7.61 -0.37
CA THR A 19 25.93 -8.04 -1.75
C THR A 19 27.14 -7.86 -2.68
N ALA A 20 27.80 -6.70 -2.60
CA ALA A 20 28.97 -6.42 -3.43
C ALA A 20 30.14 -7.35 -3.10
N LEU A 21 30.33 -7.73 -1.83
CA LEU A 21 31.38 -8.66 -1.44
C LEU A 21 31.12 -10.06 -2.02
N GLU A 22 29.90 -10.58 -1.85
CA GLU A 22 29.50 -11.88 -2.39
C GLU A 22 29.70 -11.93 -3.91
N THR A 23 29.34 -10.84 -4.60
CA THR A 23 29.53 -10.73 -6.06
C THR A 23 31.01 -10.64 -6.44
N VAL A 24 31.83 -9.89 -5.71
CA VAL A 24 33.28 -9.80 -5.95
C VAL A 24 33.95 -11.16 -5.76
N GLU A 25 33.61 -11.91 -4.72
CA GLU A 25 34.11 -13.27 -4.48
C GLU A 25 33.73 -14.20 -5.64
N TYR A 26 32.47 -14.15 -6.10
CA TYR A 26 32.01 -14.90 -7.27
C TYR A 26 32.82 -14.54 -8.53
N LEU A 27 32.95 -13.26 -8.85
CA LEU A 27 33.64 -12.80 -10.05
C LEU A 27 35.15 -13.13 -10.00
N ASN A 28 35.81 -12.98 -8.85
CA ASN A 28 37.22 -13.35 -8.69
C ASN A 28 37.43 -14.86 -8.90
N ASN A 29 36.51 -15.71 -8.42
CA ASN A 29 36.55 -17.16 -8.68
C ASN A 29 36.36 -17.50 -10.17
N HIS A 30 35.82 -16.58 -10.96
CA HIS A 30 35.69 -16.69 -12.42
C HIS A 30 36.77 -15.88 -13.19
N GLY A 31 37.84 -15.48 -12.52
CA GLY A 31 39.03 -14.88 -13.14
C GLY A 31 38.99 -13.36 -13.33
N GLU A 32 37.95 -12.67 -12.88
CA GLU A 32 37.87 -11.21 -12.92
C GLU A 32 38.79 -10.57 -11.87
N LYS A 33 39.43 -9.45 -12.22
CA LYS A 33 40.33 -8.68 -11.34
C LYS A 33 39.60 -7.53 -10.64
N VAL A 34 38.58 -7.88 -9.86
CA VAL A 34 37.71 -6.91 -9.18
C VAL A 34 37.96 -6.86 -7.68
N GLY A 35 37.66 -5.72 -7.06
CA GLY A 35 37.77 -5.51 -5.63
C GLY A 35 36.69 -4.62 -5.03
N LEU A 36 36.61 -4.63 -3.70
CA LEU A 36 35.67 -3.85 -2.91
C LEU A 36 36.39 -3.20 -1.71
N VAL A 37 36.17 -1.90 -1.54
CA VAL A 37 36.48 -1.15 -0.31
C VAL A 37 35.19 -0.88 0.44
N LYS A 38 35.08 -1.45 1.64
CA LYS A 38 33.97 -1.22 2.56
C LYS A 38 34.31 -0.05 3.47
N VAL A 39 33.67 1.10 3.27
CA VAL A 39 33.86 2.26 4.14
C VAL A 39 33.21 1.97 5.48
N ARG A 40 34.00 2.02 6.56
CA ARG A 40 33.55 1.75 7.93
C ARG A 40 33.36 3.03 8.74
N LEU A 41 34.36 3.92 8.69
CA LEU A 41 34.32 5.22 9.32
C LEU A 41 34.23 6.29 8.24
N PHE A 42 33.02 6.80 7.98
CA PHE A 42 32.81 7.86 6.99
C PHE A 42 33.35 9.21 7.48
N ARG A 43 33.20 9.51 8.77
CA ARG A 43 33.72 10.72 9.41
C ARG A 43 34.29 10.42 10.80
N PRO A 44 35.48 10.94 11.15
CA PRO A 44 36.45 11.62 10.26
C PRO A 44 36.99 10.68 9.17
N PHE A 45 37.22 11.19 7.95
CA PHE A 45 37.67 10.39 6.82
C PHE A 45 39.21 10.33 6.77
N ASP A 46 39.79 9.16 7.03
CA ASP A 46 41.24 8.97 7.01
C ASP A 46 41.74 8.65 5.59
N ILE A 47 42.23 9.69 4.90
CA ILE A 47 42.78 9.58 3.53
C ILE A 47 43.96 8.59 3.48
N SER A 48 44.81 8.56 4.51
CA SER A 48 46.01 7.70 4.48
C SER A 48 45.62 6.23 4.59
N ALA A 49 44.70 5.89 5.49
CA ALA A 49 44.16 4.54 5.60
C ALA A 49 43.39 4.13 4.34
N PHE A 50 42.60 5.04 3.75
CA PHE A 50 41.88 4.78 2.51
C PHE A 50 42.83 4.41 1.36
N ILE A 51 43.84 5.25 1.08
CA ILE A 51 44.78 5.01 -0.02
C ILE A 51 45.60 3.74 0.21
N ALA A 52 46.00 3.47 1.46
CA ALA A 52 46.70 2.23 1.80
C ALA A 52 45.87 0.97 1.54
N SER A 53 44.54 1.08 1.48
CA SER A 53 43.65 -0.04 1.16
C SER A 53 43.50 -0.33 -0.33
N LEU A 54 43.96 0.57 -1.20
CA LEU A 54 43.86 0.43 -2.65
C LEU A 54 45.10 -0.31 -3.21
N PRO A 55 44.92 -1.39 -4.00
CA PRO A 55 45.98 -1.96 -4.81
C PRO A 55 46.57 -0.93 -5.77
N THR A 56 47.87 -1.03 -6.05
CA THR A 56 48.55 -0.16 -7.01
C THR A 56 48.13 -0.40 -8.47
N SER A 57 47.49 -1.54 -8.75
CA SER A 57 46.97 -1.95 -10.06
C SER A 57 45.65 -1.27 -10.45
N VAL A 58 45.01 -0.54 -9.53
CA VAL A 58 43.68 0.05 -9.75
C VAL A 58 43.72 1.09 -10.86
N LYS A 59 42.84 0.91 -11.85
CA LYS A 59 42.67 1.81 -12.99
C LYS A 59 41.33 2.54 -12.98
N CYS A 60 40.29 1.90 -12.45
CA CYS A 60 38.96 2.49 -12.35
C CYS A 60 38.30 2.22 -11.00
N ILE A 61 37.60 3.23 -10.49
CA ILE A 61 36.89 3.23 -9.23
C ILE A 61 35.44 3.65 -9.48
N SER A 62 34.48 2.84 -9.04
CA SER A 62 33.08 3.26 -8.93
C SER A 62 32.74 3.52 -7.45
N VAL A 63 32.27 4.72 -7.14
CA VAL A 63 31.84 5.11 -5.80
C VAL A 63 30.31 5.12 -5.74
N LEU A 64 29.75 4.39 -4.79
CA LEU A 64 28.30 4.15 -4.72
C LEU A 64 27.71 4.82 -3.48
N ASP A 65 26.83 5.78 -3.73
CA ASP A 65 26.15 6.56 -2.72
C ASP A 65 24.68 6.14 -2.60
N ARG A 66 24.21 5.95 -1.36
CA ARG A 66 22.81 5.64 -1.03
C ARG A 66 22.06 6.92 -0.62
N VAL A 67 22.27 7.99 -1.38
CA VAL A 67 21.68 9.32 -1.19
C VAL A 67 21.56 10.03 -2.54
N LYS A 68 20.71 11.04 -2.63
CA LYS A 68 20.63 11.96 -3.77
C LYS A 68 20.69 13.38 -3.23
N GLU A 69 21.63 14.18 -3.73
CA GLU A 69 21.73 15.61 -3.45
C GLU A 69 21.41 16.40 -4.72
N PRO A 70 20.15 16.85 -4.92
CA PRO A 70 19.76 17.54 -6.14
C PRO A 70 20.59 18.80 -6.40
N GLY A 71 21.21 18.90 -7.57
CA GLY A 71 22.02 20.05 -7.99
C GLY A 71 23.48 20.05 -7.52
N SER A 72 23.92 19.05 -6.76
CA SER A 72 25.33 18.93 -6.36
C SER A 72 26.23 18.51 -7.52
N ALA A 73 27.54 18.73 -7.39
CA ALA A 73 28.54 18.25 -8.35
C ALA A 73 28.78 16.73 -8.28
N GLY A 74 28.20 16.06 -7.28
CA GLY A 74 28.34 14.63 -7.00
C GLY A 74 27.91 14.33 -5.58
N GLU A 75 27.62 13.06 -5.29
CA GLU A 75 27.21 12.63 -3.95
C GLU A 75 28.37 12.63 -2.93
N PRO A 76 28.08 12.66 -1.61
CA PRO A 76 29.09 12.92 -0.58
C PRO A 76 30.29 11.97 -0.59
N LEU A 77 30.05 10.64 -0.65
CA LEU A 77 31.16 9.69 -0.63
C LEU A 77 31.98 9.81 -1.92
N TYR A 78 31.33 9.93 -3.08
CA TYR A 78 32.01 10.22 -4.34
C TYR A 78 32.92 11.44 -4.25
N LEU A 79 32.45 12.57 -3.70
CA LEU A 79 33.26 13.78 -3.57
C LEU A 79 34.46 13.59 -2.64
N ASP A 80 34.31 12.86 -1.53
CA ASP A 80 35.43 12.54 -0.63
C ASP A 80 36.49 11.68 -1.31
N ILE A 81 36.07 10.69 -2.09
CA ILE A 81 37.00 9.82 -2.83
C ILE A 81 37.73 10.62 -3.91
N ILE A 82 37.03 11.49 -4.65
CA ILE A 82 37.66 12.40 -5.61
C ILE A 82 38.72 13.25 -4.91
N ASN A 83 38.41 13.85 -3.76
CA ASN A 83 39.35 14.66 -3.00
C ASN A 83 40.54 13.83 -2.50
N ALA A 84 40.29 12.67 -1.89
CA ALA A 84 41.32 11.80 -1.33
C ALA A 84 42.30 11.31 -2.41
N VAL A 85 41.78 10.90 -3.58
CA VAL A 85 42.61 10.47 -4.73
C VAL A 85 43.40 11.64 -5.30
N ALA A 86 42.77 12.81 -5.45
CA ALA A 86 43.43 14.01 -5.99
C ALA A 86 44.58 14.50 -5.08
N GLU A 87 44.33 14.65 -3.78
CA GLU A 87 45.36 15.05 -2.81
C GLU A 87 46.52 14.05 -2.76
N SER A 88 46.21 12.75 -2.83
CA SER A 88 47.23 11.70 -2.76
C SER A 88 48.06 11.60 -4.04
N TYR A 89 47.47 11.88 -5.20
CA TYR A 89 48.20 12.00 -6.45
C TYR A 89 49.11 13.24 -6.44
N GLN A 90 48.60 14.40 -6.04
CA GLN A 90 49.39 15.63 -5.93
C GLN A 90 50.54 15.50 -4.90
N GLY A 91 50.29 14.80 -3.80
CA GLY A 91 51.29 14.52 -2.77
C GLY A 91 52.27 13.38 -3.11
N GLY A 92 52.20 12.80 -4.32
CA GLY A 92 53.11 11.74 -4.77
C GLY A 92 52.92 10.38 -4.11
N LYS A 93 51.81 10.17 -3.38
CA LYS A 93 51.47 8.87 -2.75
C LYS A 93 50.78 7.91 -3.73
N CYS A 94 50.20 8.41 -4.82
CA CYS A 94 49.57 7.62 -5.87
C CYS A 94 50.35 7.77 -7.19
N VAL A 95 50.71 6.65 -7.84
CA VAL A 95 51.55 6.66 -9.05
C VAL A 95 50.78 7.15 -10.29
N SER A 96 49.48 6.89 -10.35
CA SER A 96 48.59 7.31 -11.43
C SER A 96 47.21 7.61 -10.90
N MET A 97 46.53 8.61 -11.45
CA MET A 97 45.16 8.94 -11.07
C MET A 97 44.17 7.94 -11.73
N PRO A 98 43.49 7.07 -10.97
CA PRO A 98 42.47 6.18 -11.53
C PRO A 98 41.27 6.99 -12.03
N LYS A 99 40.54 6.45 -13.01
CA LYS A 99 39.24 7.03 -13.40
C LYS A 99 38.23 6.76 -12.28
N VAL A 100 37.66 7.81 -11.71
CA VAL A 100 36.64 7.72 -10.65
C VAL A 100 35.28 8.09 -11.25
N VAL A 101 34.28 7.23 -11.07
CA VAL A 101 32.88 7.49 -11.42
C VAL A 101 31.99 7.32 -10.19
N GLY A 102 30.95 8.14 -10.09
CA GLY A 102 29.93 8.09 -9.04
C GLY A 102 28.63 7.45 -9.54
N GLY A 103 27.99 6.68 -8.67
CA GLY A 103 26.70 6.06 -8.93
C GLY A 103 25.79 6.11 -7.71
N ARG A 104 24.48 6.18 -7.95
CA ARG A 104 23.46 6.08 -6.90
C ARG A 104 22.76 4.72 -6.94
N TYR A 105 22.48 4.18 -5.76
CA TYR A 105 21.76 2.92 -5.61
C TYR A 105 20.85 2.94 -4.38
N GLY A 106 19.89 2.01 -4.32
CA GLY A 106 19.22 1.63 -3.08
C GLY A 106 18.42 2.70 -2.33
N LEU A 107 18.07 3.82 -2.97
CA LEU A 107 17.26 4.88 -2.35
C LEU A 107 15.92 4.31 -1.90
N SER A 108 15.48 4.69 -0.70
CA SER A 108 14.20 4.23 -0.13
C SER A 108 14.03 2.70 -0.18
N SER A 109 15.09 1.96 0.12
CA SER A 109 15.11 0.49 0.10
C SER A 109 14.92 -0.16 -1.27
N LYS A 110 15.14 0.57 -2.38
CA LYS A 110 15.25 -0.03 -3.72
C LYS A 110 16.24 -1.20 -3.70
N GLU A 111 15.90 -2.28 -4.40
CA GLU A 111 16.74 -3.47 -4.43
C GLU A 111 18.16 -3.20 -4.94
N PHE A 112 19.10 -4.01 -4.45
CA PHE A 112 20.48 -3.98 -4.87
C PHE A 112 21.04 -5.39 -4.92
N THR A 113 20.95 -5.99 -6.11
CA THR A 113 21.22 -7.41 -6.36
C THR A 113 22.63 -7.63 -6.93
N PRO A 114 23.12 -8.88 -6.96
CA PRO A 114 24.37 -9.23 -7.64
C PRO A 114 24.42 -8.83 -9.12
N ALA A 115 23.28 -8.90 -9.82
CA ALA A 115 23.16 -8.44 -11.20
C ALA A 115 23.49 -6.95 -11.35
N MET A 116 23.00 -6.12 -10.41
CA MET A 116 23.27 -4.68 -10.38
C MET A 116 24.75 -4.40 -10.06
N VAL A 117 25.35 -5.17 -9.13
CA VAL A 117 26.78 -5.07 -8.84
C VAL A 117 27.62 -5.43 -10.07
N LYS A 118 27.26 -6.50 -10.77
CA LYS A 118 27.92 -6.90 -12.01
C LYS A 118 27.86 -5.78 -13.06
N ALA A 119 26.70 -5.16 -13.24
CA ALA A 119 26.55 -4.04 -14.18
C ALA A 119 27.42 -2.82 -13.83
N ILE A 120 27.69 -2.57 -12.55
CA ILE A 120 28.65 -1.53 -12.13
C ILE A 120 30.07 -1.90 -12.59
N PHE A 121 30.48 -3.17 -12.43
CA PHE A 121 31.77 -3.64 -12.93
C PHE A 121 31.87 -3.64 -14.46
N ASP A 122 30.78 -4.01 -15.15
CA ASP A 122 30.69 -3.97 -16.61
C ASP A 122 30.81 -2.51 -17.11
N ASN A 123 30.15 -1.55 -16.46
CA ASN A 123 30.29 -0.12 -16.78
C ASN A 123 31.74 0.36 -16.65
N MET A 124 32.54 -0.18 -15.72
CA MET A 124 33.97 0.15 -15.60
C MET A 124 34.85 -0.44 -16.70
N ASN A 125 34.36 -1.44 -17.45
CA ASN A 125 35.06 -2.01 -18.61
C ASN A 125 34.83 -1.23 -19.91
N GLU A 126 33.83 -0.36 -19.94
CA GLU A 126 33.57 0.47 -21.10
C GLU A 126 34.76 1.38 -21.43
N ALA A 127 34.86 1.83 -22.69
CA ALA A 127 35.90 2.80 -23.07
C ALA A 127 35.67 4.15 -22.36
N SER A 128 34.39 4.51 -22.13
CA SER A 128 34.00 5.68 -21.37
C SER A 128 32.92 5.32 -20.35
N PRO A 129 33.32 4.84 -19.15
CA PRO A 129 32.38 4.52 -18.08
C PRO A 129 31.42 5.67 -17.81
N LYS A 130 30.12 5.37 -17.76
CA LYS A 130 29.06 6.32 -17.44
C LYS A 130 29.30 6.84 -16.03
N ASN A 131 29.32 8.17 -15.87
CA ASN A 131 29.45 8.85 -14.59
C ASN A 131 28.09 9.43 -14.15
N HIS A 132 27.91 9.62 -12.84
CA HIS A 132 26.66 10.03 -12.18
C HIS A 132 25.48 9.14 -12.55
N PHE A 133 25.74 7.83 -12.62
CA PHE A 133 24.76 6.83 -13.03
C PHE A 133 23.80 6.49 -11.89
N THR A 134 22.72 5.79 -12.24
CA THR A 134 21.82 5.11 -11.30
C THR A 134 21.82 3.61 -11.62
N VAL A 135 21.55 2.76 -10.64
CA VAL A 135 21.35 1.33 -10.87
C VAL A 135 20.13 0.85 -10.09
N GLY A 136 19.38 -0.07 -10.70
CA GLY A 136 18.14 -0.62 -10.14
C GLY A 136 16.86 0.09 -10.59
N ILE A 137 16.93 1.16 -11.39
CA ILE A 137 15.77 1.84 -11.99
C ILE A 137 15.93 1.94 -13.51
N ASP A 138 14.82 2.13 -14.22
CA ASP A 138 14.83 2.60 -15.60
C ASP A 138 14.66 4.13 -15.64
N ASP A 139 15.77 4.83 -15.87
CA ASP A 139 15.78 6.29 -16.04
C ASP A 139 15.81 6.65 -17.52
N ASP A 140 14.63 6.58 -18.13
CA ASP A 140 14.39 6.92 -19.53
C ASP A 140 14.34 8.45 -19.79
N VAL A 141 14.34 9.26 -18.72
CA VAL A 141 14.31 10.73 -18.80
C VAL A 141 15.72 11.31 -18.89
N THR A 142 16.59 10.98 -17.93
CA THR A 142 17.97 11.51 -17.91
C THR A 142 19.03 10.52 -18.39
N GLN A 143 18.60 9.29 -18.72
CA GLN A 143 19.42 8.25 -19.35
C GLN A 143 20.64 7.87 -18.50
N LYS A 144 20.52 7.99 -17.17
CA LYS A 144 21.60 7.71 -16.21
C LYS A 144 21.60 6.27 -15.70
N SER A 145 20.54 5.49 -15.92
CA SER A 145 20.48 4.09 -15.49
C SER A 145 21.54 3.23 -16.19
N LEU A 146 22.03 2.21 -15.47
CA LEU A 146 22.79 1.09 -16.03
C LEU A 146 21.85 -0.07 -16.32
N ALA A 147 21.96 -0.67 -17.50
CA ALA A 147 21.28 -1.92 -17.83
C ALA A 147 21.96 -3.10 -17.12
N TYR A 148 21.18 -4.09 -16.72
CA TYR A 148 21.68 -5.30 -16.07
C TYR A 148 20.78 -6.50 -16.42
N ASP A 149 21.34 -7.70 -16.36
CA ASP A 149 20.59 -8.94 -16.58
C ASP A 149 19.95 -9.41 -15.27
N GLU A 150 18.63 -9.24 -15.15
CA GLU A 150 17.86 -9.64 -13.96
C GLU A 150 17.93 -11.13 -13.64
N SER A 151 18.27 -11.99 -14.62
CA SER A 151 18.40 -13.43 -14.41
C SER A 151 19.71 -13.86 -13.76
N PHE A 152 20.67 -12.93 -13.63
CA PHE A 152 21.97 -13.24 -13.03
C PHE A 152 21.85 -13.46 -11.51
N SER A 153 22.02 -14.72 -11.09
CA SER A 153 22.05 -15.15 -9.70
C SER A 153 23.38 -15.81 -9.36
N ILE A 154 23.85 -15.59 -8.14
CA ILE A 154 25.08 -16.18 -7.59
C ILE A 154 24.79 -17.04 -6.34
N GLU A 155 23.52 -17.19 -5.95
CA GLU A 155 23.14 -17.92 -4.75
C GLU A 155 23.30 -19.43 -4.95
N PRO A 156 24.15 -20.12 -4.18
CA PRO A 156 24.46 -21.53 -4.40
C PRO A 156 23.29 -22.45 -4.00
N ASP A 157 23.28 -23.65 -4.55
CA ASP A 157 22.25 -24.66 -4.25
C ASP A 157 22.29 -25.19 -2.81
N SER A 158 23.41 -24.99 -2.11
CA SER A 158 23.55 -25.28 -0.67
C SER A 158 22.74 -24.34 0.22
N VAL A 159 22.24 -23.22 -0.31
CA VAL A 159 21.35 -22.30 0.41
C VAL A 159 19.90 -22.62 0.06
N PHE A 160 19.15 -23.05 1.05
CA PHE A 160 17.71 -23.23 0.96
C PHE A 160 17.02 -21.87 1.02
N ARG A 161 16.17 -21.56 0.03
CA ARG A 161 15.43 -20.29 -0.09
C ARG A 161 13.93 -20.57 -0.07
N ALA A 162 13.20 -19.86 0.78
CA ALA A 162 11.75 -19.97 0.88
C ALA A 162 11.04 -18.61 0.86
N LEU A 163 9.90 -18.58 0.18
CA LEU A 163 8.98 -17.44 0.12
C LEU A 163 7.66 -17.80 0.78
N PHE A 164 7.07 -16.86 1.52
CA PHE A 164 5.75 -17.04 2.11
C PHE A 164 4.90 -15.80 1.88
N TYR A 165 3.76 -15.99 1.21
CA TYR A 165 2.73 -14.99 0.97
C TYR A 165 1.63 -15.13 2.02
N GLY A 166 1.59 -14.18 2.96
CA GLY A 166 0.59 -14.10 4.03
C GLY A 166 -0.21 -12.81 3.96
N LEU A 167 -1.30 -12.73 4.72
CA LEU A 167 -2.09 -11.52 4.89
C LEU A 167 -1.63 -10.75 6.13
N GLY A 168 -1.61 -9.41 6.06
CA GLY A 168 -1.37 -8.56 7.23
C GLY A 168 -2.24 -9.00 8.42
N SER A 169 -1.58 -9.31 9.55
CA SER A 169 -2.19 -9.80 10.80
C SER A 169 -2.66 -11.26 10.84
N ASP A 170 -2.31 -12.11 9.87
CA ASP A 170 -2.67 -13.55 9.88
C ASP A 170 -1.72 -14.45 10.70
N GLY A 171 -0.59 -13.91 11.16
CA GLY A 171 0.42 -14.61 11.94
C GLY A 171 1.57 -15.25 11.14
N THR A 172 1.56 -15.17 9.80
CA THR A 172 2.58 -15.74 8.91
C THR A 172 3.99 -15.25 9.24
N VAL A 173 4.17 -13.93 9.35
CA VAL A 173 5.47 -13.32 9.71
C VAL A 173 5.96 -13.82 11.08
N GLY A 174 5.04 -13.98 12.04
CA GLY A 174 5.38 -14.49 13.38
C GLY A 174 5.84 -15.95 13.33
N ALA A 175 5.13 -16.79 12.58
CA ALA A 175 5.50 -18.19 12.35
C ALA A 175 6.85 -18.32 11.62
N ASN A 176 7.13 -17.46 10.64
CA ASN A 176 8.41 -17.46 9.94
C ASN A 176 9.58 -17.01 10.85
N LYS A 177 9.38 -15.99 11.70
CA LYS A 177 10.35 -15.62 12.74
C LYS A 177 10.63 -16.77 13.70
N ASN A 178 9.60 -17.52 14.08
CA ASN A 178 9.75 -18.70 14.93
C ASN A 178 10.51 -19.83 14.20
N SER A 179 10.20 -20.08 12.92
CA SER A 179 10.88 -21.08 12.09
C SER A 179 12.38 -20.77 11.92
N ILE A 180 12.73 -19.49 11.76
CA ILE A 180 14.13 -19.04 11.75
C ILE A 180 14.84 -19.41 13.04
N LYS A 181 14.21 -19.18 14.20
CA LYS A 181 14.79 -19.53 15.50
C LYS A 181 14.97 -21.03 15.65
N ILE A 182 13.94 -21.81 15.31
CA ILE A 182 14.01 -23.28 15.38
C ILE A 182 15.20 -23.79 14.56
N ILE A 183 15.34 -23.36 13.31
CA ILE A 183 16.41 -23.84 12.43
C ILE A 183 17.78 -23.30 12.90
N GLY A 184 17.89 -22.02 13.21
CA GLY A 184 19.17 -21.40 13.59
C GLY A 184 19.68 -21.81 14.99
N GLU A 185 18.81 -22.21 15.91
CA GLU A 185 19.20 -22.65 17.26
C GLU A 185 19.38 -24.17 17.36
N ASN A 186 18.83 -24.96 16.42
CA ASN A 186 18.88 -26.43 16.46
C ASN A 186 19.67 -27.06 15.30
N THR A 187 20.28 -26.26 14.42
CA THR A 187 21.15 -26.76 13.34
C THR A 187 22.41 -25.91 13.23
N ASP A 188 23.43 -26.42 12.54
CA ASP A 188 24.64 -25.66 12.20
C ASP A 188 24.42 -24.64 11.06
N ASN A 189 23.20 -24.54 10.51
CA ASN A 189 22.90 -23.60 9.45
C ASN A 189 22.83 -22.17 9.97
N TYR A 190 23.40 -21.25 9.20
CA TYR A 190 23.04 -19.84 9.26
C TYR A 190 21.61 -19.66 8.80
N ALA A 191 20.88 -18.76 9.46
CA ALA A 191 19.50 -18.43 9.15
C ALA A 191 19.35 -16.93 8.90
N GLN A 192 18.65 -16.56 7.82
CA GLN A 192 18.32 -15.18 7.48
C GLN A 192 16.81 -15.07 7.23
N GLY A 193 16.22 -13.98 7.70
CA GLY A 193 14.83 -13.62 7.39
C GLY A 193 14.70 -12.15 7.04
N PHE A 194 14.05 -11.87 5.92
CA PHE A 194 13.62 -10.53 5.53
C PHE A 194 12.11 -10.54 5.26
N PHE A 195 11.41 -9.47 5.66
CA PHE A 195 9.95 -9.42 5.60
C PHE A 195 9.53 -8.15 4.88
N VAL A 196 8.90 -8.33 3.71
CA VAL A 196 8.29 -7.25 2.95
C VAL A 196 6.87 -7.08 3.45
N TYR A 197 6.57 -5.89 3.96
CA TYR A 197 5.23 -5.50 4.37
C TYR A 197 4.71 -4.47 3.38
N ASP A 198 3.42 -4.54 3.11
CA ASP A 198 2.69 -3.39 2.57
C ASP A 198 2.49 -2.35 3.67
N SER A 199 2.43 -1.08 3.29
CA SER A 199 2.10 0.03 4.18
C SER A 199 0.61 0.09 4.54
N LYS A 200 -0.28 -0.59 3.80
CA LYS A 200 -1.66 -0.82 4.23
C LYS A 200 -1.68 -1.60 5.55
N LYS A 201 -2.38 -1.07 6.56
CA LYS A 201 -2.37 -1.62 7.93
C LYS A 201 -3.08 -2.97 8.08
N ALA A 202 -4.02 -3.30 7.21
CA ALA A 202 -4.70 -4.59 7.20
C ALA A 202 -5.08 -5.02 5.79
N GLY A 203 -5.19 -6.34 5.59
CA GLY A 203 -5.69 -6.94 4.36
C GLY A 203 -4.70 -6.89 3.18
N SER A 204 -3.43 -6.65 3.47
CA SER A 204 -2.38 -6.52 2.46
C SER A 204 -1.47 -7.73 2.44
N ILE A 205 -0.76 -7.91 1.32
CA ILE A 205 0.17 -9.00 1.13
C ILE A 205 1.42 -8.74 1.97
N THR A 206 1.87 -9.77 2.67
CA THR A 206 3.19 -9.81 3.32
C THR A 206 4.00 -10.93 2.66
N THR A 207 5.24 -10.63 2.30
CA THR A 207 6.14 -11.61 1.68
C THR A 207 7.33 -11.84 2.61
N SER A 208 7.46 -13.06 3.12
CA SER A 208 8.62 -13.44 3.93
C SER A 208 9.67 -14.13 3.07
N HIS A 209 10.90 -13.67 3.14
CA HIS A 209 12.07 -14.21 2.44
C HIS A 209 12.98 -14.88 3.46
N LEU A 210 13.08 -16.21 3.41
CA LEU A 210 13.90 -16.99 4.32
C LEU A 210 15.04 -17.66 3.58
N ARG A 211 16.24 -17.62 4.18
CA ARG A 211 17.42 -18.37 3.71
C ARG A 211 18.02 -19.18 4.84
N PHE A 212 18.40 -20.42 4.54
CA PHE A 212 19.12 -21.31 5.45
C PHE A 212 20.28 -21.96 4.71
N GLY A 213 21.48 -22.01 5.31
CA GLY A 213 22.60 -22.69 4.67
C GLY A 213 23.81 -22.86 5.59
N PRO A 214 24.78 -23.71 5.20
CA PRO A 214 25.93 -24.06 6.04
C PRO A 214 26.97 -22.94 6.14
N GLU A 215 26.91 -21.95 5.25
CA GLU A 215 27.83 -20.81 5.20
C GLU A 215 27.14 -19.51 5.60
N GLN A 216 27.93 -18.52 6.00
CA GLN A 216 27.42 -17.21 6.38
C GLN A 216 26.67 -16.55 5.21
N ILE A 217 25.37 -16.30 5.41
CA ILE A 217 24.49 -15.69 4.40
C ILE A 217 24.73 -14.18 4.34
N ARG A 218 25.25 -13.69 3.21
CA ARG A 218 25.52 -12.26 2.94
C ARG A 218 24.52 -11.61 1.99
N SER A 219 23.55 -12.39 1.51
CA SER A 219 22.58 -12.00 0.49
C SER A 219 21.57 -10.97 1.04
N THR A 220 21.96 -9.70 1.07
CA THR A 220 21.13 -8.56 1.54
C THR A 220 20.20 -8.02 0.45
N TYR A 221 19.54 -8.94 -0.26
CA TYR A 221 18.61 -8.70 -1.38
C TYR A 221 17.48 -9.73 -1.35
N LEU A 222 16.36 -9.44 -2.02
CA LEU A 222 15.21 -10.35 -2.08
C LEU A 222 15.53 -11.66 -2.82
N ILE A 223 14.83 -12.72 -2.46
CA ILE A 223 14.90 -14.01 -3.16
C ILE A 223 14.20 -13.91 -4.51
N THR A 224 14.93 -14.19 -5.59
CA THR A 224 14.42 -14.26 -6.96
C THR A 224 14.12 -15.70 -7.42
N GLU A 225 14.76 -16.69 -6.80
CA GLU A 225 14.49 -18.12 -7.02
C GLU A 225 14.39 -18.89 -5.68
N ALA A 226 13.26 -19.55 -5.45
CA ALA A 226 12.93 -20.22 -4.19
C ALA A 226 12.66 -21.71 -4.39
N GLN A 227 13.27 -22.55 -3.55
CA GLN A 227 12.97 -23.98 -3.50
C GLN A 227 11.57 -24.26 -2.91
N PHE A 228 11.07 -23.36 -2.09
CA PHE A 228 9.76 -23.48 -1.44
C PHE A 228 8.98 -22.16 -1.51
N VAL A 229 7.70 -22.24 -1.88
CA VAL A 229 6.76 -21.12 -1.83
C VAL A 229 5.52 -21.54 -1.05
N GLY A 230 5.14 -20.78 -0.01
CA GLY A 230 3.89 -20.93 0.72
C GLY A 230 2.91 -19.81 0.39
N CYS A 231 1.68 -20.14 0.00
CA CYS A 231 0.59 -19.19 -0.23
C CYS A 231 -0.53 -19.45 0.78
N HIS A 232 -0.64 -18.58 1.79
CA HIS A 232 -1.51 -18.81 2.94
C HIS A 232 -2.95 -18.34 2.74
N HIS A 233 -3.23 -17.61 1.65
CA HIS A 233 -4.57 -17.16 1.28
C HIS A 233 -4.82 -17.40 -0.21
N TRP A 234 -5.97 -18.01 -0.52
CA TRP A 234 -6.33 -18.36 -1.90
C TRP A 234 -6.37 -17.15 -2.84
N VAL A 235 -6.87 -16.00 -2.35
CA VAL A 235 -7.05 -14.79 -3.16
C VAL A 235 -5.74 -14.31 -3.83
N PHE A 236 -4.58 -14.58 -3.25
CA PHE A 236 -3.30 -14.17 -3.84
C PHE A 236 -2.98 -14.93 -5.14
N LEU A 237 -3.41 -16.19 -5.25
CA LEU A 237 -3.28 -16.97 -6.50
C LEU A 237 -4.07 -16.34 -7.64
N GLU A 238 -5.15 -15.64 -7.32
CA GLU A 238 -6.01 -14.96 -8.29
C GLU A 238 -5.50 -13.57 -8.65
N MET A 239 -4.68 -12.94 -7.80
CA MET A 239 -4.26 -11.54 -7.98
C MET A 239 -2.81 -11.37 -8.46
N ILE A 240 -1.88 -12.26 -8.07
CA ILE A 240 -0.45 -12.11 -8.37
C ILE A 240 0.17 -13.44 -8.82
N ASP A 241 1.27 -13.37 -9.57
CA ASP A 241 2.05 -14.57 -9.97
C ASP A 241 2.90 -15.08 -8.80
N VAL A 242 2.25 -15.74 -7.83
CA VAL A 242 2.93 -16.33 -6.65
C VAL A 242 3.98 -17.39 -7.01
N ALA A 243 3.87 -17.98 -8.21
CA ALA A 243 4.75 -19.06 -8.68
C ALA A 243 5.91 -18.53 -9.54
N LYS A 244 5.99 -17.22 -9.80
CA LYS A 244 7.05 -16.57 -10.61
C LYS A 244 8.44 -17.00 -10.15
N ASN A 245 8.71 -16.83 -8.86
CA ASN A 245 10.01 -17.05 -8.24
C ASN A 245 10.24 -18.50 -7.80
N LEU A 246 9.35 -19.45 -8.14
CA LEU A 246 9.57 -20.85 -7.80
C LEU A 246 10.72 -21.41 -8.65
N LYS A 247 11.66 -22.14 -8.03
CA LYS A 247 12.75 -22.82 -8.75
C LYS A 247 12.20 -24.05 -9.50
N GLN A 248 12.87 -24.49 -10.55
CA GLN A 248 12.57 -25.78 -11.18
C GLN A 248 12.70 -26.93 -10.15
N GLY A 249 11.70 -27.81 -10.10
CA GLY A 249 11.56 -28.88 -9.12
C GLY A 249 11.09 -28.41 -7.73
N GLY A 250 10.79 -27.11 -7.55
CA GLY A 250 10.41 -26.53 -6.27
C GLY A 250 9.00 -26.92 -5.80
N THR A 251 8.71 -26.64 -4.53
CA THR A 251 7.43 -26.97 -3.88
C THR A 251 6.57 -25.73 -3.68
N LEU A 252 5.30 -25.78 -4.10
CA LEU A 252 4.25 -24.81 -3.78
C LEU A 252 3.27 -25.41 -2.76
N LEU A 253 3.10 -24.76 -1.62
CA LEU A 253 2.09 -25.06 -0.60
C LEU A 253 0.96 -24.02 -0.67
N ILE A 254 -0.30 -24.46 -0.79
CA ILE A 254 -1.47 -23.57 -0.85
C ILE A 254 -2.51 -23.88 0.23
N ASN A 255 -2.94 -22.85 0.95
CA ASN A 255 -4.13 -22.94 1.80
C ASN A 255 -5.39 -22.77 0.94
N SER A 256 -6.27 -23.77 0.92
CA SER A 256 -7.47 -23.80 0.08
C SER A 256 -8.66 -24.42 0.80
N VAL A 257 -9.84 -23.81 0.62
CA VAL A 257 -11.13 -24.39 1.05
C VAL A 257 -11.65 -25.46 0.08
N TYR A 258 -11.01 -25.63 -1.07
CA TYR A 258 -11.38 -26.64 -2.04
C TYR A 258 -10.76 -28.00 -1.70
N SER A 259 -11.46 -29.09 -2.05
CA SER A 259 -10.91 -30.44 -1.82
C SER A 259 -9.67 -30.70 -2.67
N PRO A 260 -8.73 -31.56 -2.21
CA PRO A 260 -7.49 -31.87 -2.95
C PRO A 260 -7.73 -32.33 -4.40
N ASP A 261 -8.81 -33.05 -4.65
CA ASP A 261 -9.16 -33.57 -5.98
C ASP A 261 -9.61 -32.48 -6.97
N VAL A 262 -10.08 -31.32 -6.50
CA VAL A 262 -10.60 -30.25 -7.37
C VAL A 262 -9.75 -28.99 -7.37
N VAL A 263 -8.83 -28.83 -6.41
CA VAL A 263 -7.94 -27.67 -6.28
C VAL A 263 -7.23 -27.32 -7.59
N TRP A 264 -6.68 -28.31 -8.30
CA TRP A 264 -6.00 -28.09 -9.59
C TRP A 264 -6.87 -27.33 -10.60
N SER A 265 -8.14 -27.73 -10.73
CA SER A 265 -9.11 -27.11 -11.67
C SER A 265 -9.51 -25.69 -11.29
N LYS A 266 -9.27 -25.29 -10.04
CA LYS A 266 -9.64 -23.98 -9.52
C LYS A 266 -8.54 -22.95 -9.69
N LEU A 267 -7.28 -23.37 -9.86
CA LEU A 267 -6.12 -22.50 -10.06
C LEU A 267 -6.23 -21.70 -11.36
N PRO A 268 -5.73 -20.46 -11.41
CA PRO A 268 -5.60 -19.73 -12.67
C PRO A 268 -4.62 -20.39 -13.63
N ARG A 269 -4.85 -20.20 -14.93
CA ARG A 269 -4.06 -20.78 -16.02
C ARG A 269 -2.58 -20.45 -15.91
N LEU A 270 -2.23 -19.21 -15.60
CA LEU A 270 -0.84 -18.81 -15.43
C LEU A 270 -0.14 -19.64 -14.33
N VAL A 271 -0.79 -19.84 -13.18
CA VAL A 271 -0.25 -20.63 -12.08
C VAL A 271 -0.09 -22.09 -12.49
N GLN A 272 -1.09 -22.68 -13.16
CA GLN A 272 -0.98 -24.03 -13.71
C GLN A 272 0.22 -24.16 -14.66
N GLN A 273 0.39 -23.21 -15.59
CA GLN A 273 1.48 -23.20 -16.56
C GLN A 273 2.85 -23.12 -15.86
N ARG A 274 3.01 -22.22 -14.88
CA ARG A 274 4.25 -22.11 -14.09
C ARG A 274 4.60 -23.42 -13.39
N LEU A 275 3.63 -24.10 -12.80
CA LEU A 275 3.86 -25.36 -12.09
C LEU A 275 4.28 -26.48 -13.05
N ILE A 276 3.71 -26.53 -14.26
CA ILE A 276 4.09 -27.49 -15.30
C ILE A 276 5.51 -27.21 -15.80
N ASP A 277 5.78 -25.97 -16.23
CA ASP A 277 7.08 -25.58 -16.82
C ASP A 277 8.22 -25.81 -15.83
N LYS A 278 7.97 -25.54 -14.55
CA LYS A 278 8.96 -25.71 -13.48
C LYS A 278 8.98 -27.12 -12.92
N GLN A 279 8.17 -28.06 -13.42
CA GLN A 279 8.09 -29.43 -12.88
C GLN A 279 7.93 -29.43 -11.35
N ALA A 280 7.06 -28.55 -10.86
CA ALA A 280 6.91 -28.27 -9.44
C ALA A 280 6.23 -29.42 -8.70
N LYS A 281 6.23 -29.36 -7.37
CA LYS A 281 5.35 -30.16 -6.50
C LYS A 281 4.29 -29.25 -5.90
N LEU A 282 3.05 -29.71 -5.86
CA LEU A 282 1.91 -28.95 -5.32
C LEU A 282 1.33 -29.66 -4.10
N TYR A 283 1.22 -28.93 -2.98
CA TYR A 283 0.59 -29.41 -1.75
C TYR A 283 -0.54 -28.47 -1.35
N THR A 284 -1.62 -29.02 -0.79
CA THR A 284 -2.77 -28.24 -0.32
C THR A 284 -3.28 -28.71 1.03
N ILE A 285 -3.87 -27.77 1.77
CA ILE A 285 -4.53 -27.99 3.05
C ILE A 285 -5.67 -26.96 3.21
N ASP A 286 -6.77 -27.36 3.84
CA ASP A 286 -7.77 -26.42 4.35
C ASP A 286 -7.42 -26.04 5.79
N ALA A 287 -6.52 -25.05 5.93
CA ALA A 287 -6.02 -24.66 7.24
C ALA A 287 -7.11 -23.98 8.09
N TYR A 288 -8.16 -23.41 7.48
CA TYR A 288 -9.27 -22.82 8.22
C TYR A 288 -10.14 -23.89 8.85
N LYS A 289 -10.45 -24.95 8.11
CA LYS A 289 -11.18 -26.10 8.64
C LYS A 289 -10.41 -26.75 9.78
N VAL A 290 -9.12 -27.03 9.58
CA VAL A 290 -8.26 -27.60 10.63
C VAL A 290 -8.21 -26.68 11.85
N ALA A 291 -8.05 -25.36 11.67
CA ALA A 291 -8.05 -24.42 12.79
C ALA A 291 -9.39 -24.40 13.55
N HIS A 292 -10.51 -24.51 12.85
CA HIS A 292 -11.84 -24.56 13.46
C HIS A 292 -12.05 -25.85 14.26
N GLU A 293 -11.72 -27.01 13.66
CA GLU A 293 -11.86 -28.33 14.27
C GLU A 293 -10.94 -28.51 15.48
N SER A 294 -9.71 -27.97 15.45
CA SER A 294 -8.77 -28.00 16.57
C SER A 294 -9.00 -26.86 17.60
N GLY A 295 -10.06 -26.06 17.47
CA GLY A 295 -10.43 -25.03 18.45
C GLY A 295 -9.59 -23.74 18.43
N MET A 296 -8.81 -23.51 17.38
CA MET A 296 -7.93 -22.34 17.21
C MET A 296 -8.60 -21.14 16.50
N GLY A 297 -9.89 -21.26 16.16
CA GLY A 297 -10.65 -20.23 15.44
C GLY A 297 -10.19 -20.10 13.99
N GLN A 298 -9.79 -18.91 13.56
CA GLN A 298 -9.32 -18.64 12.19
C GLN A 298 -7.78 -18.53 12.07
N ARG A 299 -7.03 -18.98 13.09
CA ARG A 299 -5.57 -18.87 13.11
C ARG A 299 -4.92 -20.05 12.37
N ILE A 300 -4.36 -19.76 11.20
CA ILE A 300 -3.74 -20.77 10.32
C ILE A 300 -2.22 -20.87 10.47
N ASN A 301 -1.60 -19.97 11.23
CA ASN A 301 -0.14 -19.80 11.27
C ASN A 301 0.61 -21.05 11.75
N THR A 302 0.16 -21.72 12.83
CA THR A 302 0.80 -22.96 13.33
C THR A 302 0.66 -24.11 12.33
N ILE A 303 -0.51 -24.23 11.69
CA ILE A 303 -0.82 -25.25 10.70
C ILE A 303 0.08 -25.09 9.46
N MET A 304 0.15 -23.87 8.91
CA MET A 304 1.00 -23.61 7.74
C MET A 304 2.49 -23.77 8.05
N GLN A 305 2.92 -23.44 9.28
CA GLN A 305 4.29 -23.67 9.74
C GLN A 305 4.62 -25.18 9.80
N ALA A 306 3.72 -26.00 10.34
CA ALA A 306 3.90 -27.44 10.39
C ALA A 306 4.00 -28.06 8.98
N CYS A 307 3.15 -27.60 8.04
CA CYS A 307 3.25 -27.99 6.63
C CYS A 307 4.63 -27.67 6.04
N PHE A 308 5.16 -26.46 6.29
CA PHE A 308 6.49 -26.07 5.80
C PHE A 308 7.58 -27.04 6.26
N PHE A 309 7.65 -27.34 7.56
CA PHE A 309 8.65 -28.28 8.07
C PHE A 309 8.49 -29.70 7.53
N ALA A 310 7.24 -30.15 7.34
CA ALA A 310 6.94 -31.49 6.85
C ALA A 310 7.42 -31.74 5.41
N ILE A 311 7.33 -30.73 4.52
CA ILE A 311 7.53 -30.93 3.07
C ILE A 311 8.66 -30.09 2.46
N SER A 312 9.29 -29.18 3.21
CA SER A 312 10.40 -28.36 2.71
C SER A 312 11.70 -29.14 2.53
N GLY A 313 11.93 -30.17 3.35
CA GLY A 313 13.19 -30.92 3.39
C GLY A 313 14.35 -30.16 4.02
N VAL A 314 14.11 -29.02 4.69
CA VAL A 314 15.15 -28.25 5.41
C VAL A 314 15.65 -28.98 6.66
N LEU A 315 14.79 -29.82 7.25
CA LEU A 315 15.09 -30.75 8.33
C LEU A 315 14.59 -32.15 7.93
N PRO A 316 15.24 -33.24 8.40
CA PRO A 316 14.70 -34.59 8.24
C PRO A 316 13.31 -34.70 8.89
N GLY A 317 12.35 -35.34 8.20
CA GLY A 317 10.92 -35.26 8.56
C GLY A 317 10.56 -35.68 9.99
N GLU A 318 11.18 -36.74 10.54
CA GLU A 318 10.92 -37.18 11.92
C GLU A 318 11.51 -36.21 12.96
N GLU A 319 12.68 -35.63 12.68
CA GLU A 319 13.33 -34.65 13.54
C GLU A 319 12.59 -33.31 13.52
N ALA A 320 12.06 -32.91 12.36
CA ALA A 320 11.33 -31.66 12.17
C ALA A 320 10.06 -31.59 13.03
N VAL A 321 9.26 -32.68 13.05
CA VAL A 321 7.98 -32.71 13.80
C VAL A 321 8.23 -32.67 15.31
N GLU A 322 9.21 -33.43 15.82
CA GLU A 322 9.56 -33.39 17.24
C GLU A 322 10.08 -32.02 17.67
N LYS A 323 10.92 -31.38 16.84
CA LYS A 323 11.45 -30.04 17.10
C LYS A 323 10.35 -28.97 17.15
N ILE A 324 9.34 -29.06 16.29
CA ILE A 324 8.17 -28.17 16.34
C ILE A 324 7.40 -28.38 17.66
N LYS A 325 7.17 -29.65 18.06
CA LYS A 325 6.47 -29.96 19.32
C LYS A 325 7.27 -29.47 20.54
N GLU A 326 8.59 -29.57 20.53
CA GLU A 326 9.48 -28.97 21.54
C GLU A 326 9.33 -27.44 21.61
N ALA A 327 9.43 -26.75 20.47
CA ALA A 327 9.30 -25.29 20.40
C ALA A 327 7.91 -24.79 20.86
N ILE A 328 6.84 -25.54 20.56
CA ILE A 328 5.48 -25.26 21.05
C ILE A 328 5.43 -25.35 22.58
N ARG A 329 6.04 -26.39 23.19
CA ARG A 329 6.11 -26.54 24.64
C ARG A 329 6.85 -25.38 25.31
N GLU A 330 7.95 -24.92 24.74
CA GLU A 330 8.70 -23.76 25.26
C GLU A 330 7.93 -22.44 25.12
N THR A 331 7.33 -22.22 23.94
CA THR A 331 6.64 -20.96 23.62
C THR A 331 5.33 -20.82 24.39
N TYR A 332 4.56 -21.89 24.48
CA TYR A 332 3.21 -21.88 25.04
C TYR A 332 3.10 -22.51 26.43
N GLY A 333 4.18 -23.08 26.99
CA GLY A 333 4.18 -23.66 28.33
C GLY A 333 3.72 -22.69 29.43
N LYS A 334 4.01 -21.39 29.27
CA LYS A 334 3.53 -20.34 30.19
C LYS A 334 2.03 -20.07 30.13
N LYS A 335 1.32 -20.56 29.09
CA LYS A 335 -0.12 -20.40 28.88
C LYS A 335 -0.95 -21.60 29.36
N GLY A 336 -0.31 -22.63 29.89
CA GLY A 336 -0.95 -23.83 30.44
C GLY A 336 -0.97 -25.02 29.47
N ASP A 337 -1.03 -26.23 30.04
CA ASP A 337 -0.90 -27.50 29.31
C ASP A 337 -2.01 -27.72 28.27
N GLU A 338 -3.22 -27.21 28.50
CA GLU A 338 -4.34 -27.33 27.57
C GLU A 338 -4.05 -26.62 26.24
N VAL A 339 -3.49 -25.40 26.28
CA VAL A 339 -3.09 -24.65 25.09
C VAL A 339 -1.94 -25.35 24.37
N VAL A 340 -0.99 -25.91 25.12
CA VAL A 340 0.14 -26.67 24.54
C VAL A 340 -0.38 -27.91 23.81
N GLN A 341 -1.26 -28.70 24.43
CA GLN A 341 -1.82 -29.90 23.82
C GLN A 341 -2.69 -29.59 22.60
N GLN A 342 -3.49 -28.52 22.65
CA GLN A 342 -4.25 -28.06 21.48
C GLN A 342 -3.33 -27.74 20.29
N ASN A 343 -2.19 -27.07 20.53
CA ASN A 343 -1.24 -26.77 19.46
C ASN A 343 -0.51 -28.02 18.96
N ILE A 344 -0.19 -28.98 19.83
CA ILE A 344 0.41 -30.27 19.42
C ILE A 344 -0.57 -31.09 18.59
N GLN A 345 -1.83 -31.21 19.03
CA GLN A 345 -2.88 -31.90 18.29
C GLN A 345 -3.09 -31.25 16.91
N ALA A 346 -3.07 -29.91 16.84
CA ALA A 346 -3.16 -29.20 15.58
C ALA A 346 -2.01 -29.57 14.61
N VAL A 347 -0.79 -29.82 15.10
CA VAL A 347 0.33 -30.29 14.26
C VAL A 347 0.03 -31.68 13.70
N ASP A 348 -0.47 -32.59 14.53
CA ASP A 348 -0.80 -33.96 14.09
C ASP A 348 -1.97 -33.97 13.10
N ASP A 349 -3.01 -33.18 13.36
CA ASP A 349 -4.16 -32.98 12.46
C ASP A 349 -3.73 -32.35 11.14
N THR A 350 -2.75 -31.44 11.17
CA THR A 350 -2.17 -30.82 9.98
C THR A 350 -1.56 -31.87 9.06
N LEU A 351 -0.74 -32.77 9.61
CA LEU A 351 -0.07 -33.81 8.82
C LEU A 351 -1.09 -34.78 8.18
N ALA A 352 -2.20 -35.06 8.87
CA ALA A 352 -3.27 -35.90 8.35
C ALA A 352 -4.10 -35.24 7.23
N ASN A 353 -4.16 -33.90 7.20
CA ASN A 353 -4.94 -33.10 6.24
C ASN A 353 -4.07 -32.41 5.16
N LEU A 354 -2.76 -32.68 5.15
CA LEU A 354 -1.84 -32.19 4.13
C LEU A 354 -1.82 -33.17 2.96
N HIS A 355 -2.18 -32.68 1.77
CA HIS A 355 -2.33 -33.53 0.59
C HIS A 355 -1.44 -33.05 -0.56
N GLU A 356 -0.73 -33.99 -1.20
CA GLU A 356 -0.06 -33.74 -2.47
C GLU A 356 -1.10 -33.78 -3.61
N VAL A 357 -1.11 -32.72 -4.43
CA VAL A 357 -2.02 -32.57 -5.56
C VAL A 357 -1.30 -32.98 -6.84
N LYS A 358 -1.93 -33.87 -7.63
CA LYS A 358 -1.40 -34.24 -8.94
C LYS A 358 -1.52 -33.08 -9.92
N ILE A 359 -0.39 -32.62 -10.43
CA ILE A 359 -0.32 -31.59 -11.47
C ILE A 359 -0.76 -32.18 -12.81
N GLY A 360 -1.63 -31.46 -13.52
CA GLY A 360 -2.10 -31.84 -14.86
C GLY A 360 -1.00 -31.70 -15.91
N ALA A 361 -1.11 -32.44 -17.01
CA ALA A 361 -0.13 -32.37 -18.10
C ALA A 361 -0.23 -31.07 -18.94
N VAL A 362 -1.36 -30.35 -18.83
CA VAL A 362 -1.65 -29.11 -19.57
C VAL A 362 -2.31 -28.10 -18.64
N ALA A 363 -2.10 -26.81 -18.91
CA ALA A 363 -2.81 -25.72 -18.24
C ALA A 363 -4.16 -25.49 -18.92
N ASP A 364 -5.21 -26.13 -18.41
CA ASP A 364 -6.56 -26.16 -19.00
C ASP A 364 -7.58 -25.24 -18.31
N SER A 365 -7.16 -24.52 -17.26
CA SER A 365 -8.04 -23.57 -16.56
C SER A 365 -8.53 -22.47 -17.51
N THR A 366 -9.81 -22.11 -17.37
CA THR A 366 -10.41 -20.96 -18.05
C THR A 366 -10.29 -19.68 -17.23
N LYS A 367 -9.74 -19.75 -16.01
CA LYS A 367 -9.54 -18.60 -15.13
C LYS A 367 -8.18 -17.98 -15.41
N GLU A 368 -8.15 -16.69 -15.66
CA GLU A 368 -6.92 -15.91 -15.74
C GLU A 368 -6.65 -15.21 -14.40
N LEU A 369 -5.47 -14.61 -14.24
CA LEU A 369 -5.26 -13.68 -13.14
C LEU A 369 -6.26 -12.53 -13.25
N ARG A 370 -6.81 -12.16 -12.11
CA ARG A 370 -7.71 -11.02 -11.96
C ARG A 370 -6.92 -9.74 -12.28
N SER A 371 -7.53 -8.85 -13.05
CA SER A 371 -7.02 -7.50 -13.19
C SER A 371 -6.95 -6.81 -11.81
N PRO A 372 -5.85 -6.14 -11.46
CA PRO A 372 -5.73 -5.37 -10.22
C PRO A 372 -6.64 -4.14 -10.18
N ILE A 373 -7.19 -3.74 -11.33
CA ILE A 373 -8.12 -2.63 -11.51
C ILE A 373 -9.43 -3.15 -12.10
N VAL A 374 -10.56 -2.76 -11.51
CA VAL A 374 -11.92 -3.13 -11.93
C VAL A 374 -12.67 -1.92 -12.48
N GLY A 375 -13.36 -2.10 -13.61
CA GLY A 375 -14.18 -1.06 -14.24
C GLY A 375 -13.39 -0.05 -15.06
N ASP A 376 -14.05 1.04 -15.45
CA ASP A 376 -13.46 2.10 -16.28
C ASP A 376 -12.64 3.06 -15.42
N ALA A 377 -11.31 2.95 -15.49
CA ALA A 377 -10.38 3.78 -14.75
C ALA A 377 -9.53 4.68 -15.67
N PRO A 378 -9.07 5.85 -15.19
CA PRO A 378 -8.16 6.71 -15.94
C PRO A 378 -6.85 6.02 -16.33
N GLU A 379 -6.22 6.47 -17.41
CA GLU A 379 -4.99 5.88 -17.95
C GLU A 379 -3.88 5.70 -16.89
N PHE A 380 -3.65 6.72 -16.06
CA PHE A 380 -2.66 6.63 -14.97
C PHE A 380 -2.98 5.51 -13.97
N VAL A 381 -4.26 5.26 -13.69
CA VAL A 381 -4.69 4.16 -12.81
C VAL A 381 -4.41 2.81 -13.48
N CYS A 382 -4.77 2.67 -14.75
CA CYS A 382 -4.60 1.42 -15.52
C CYS A 382 -3.14 1.07 -15.82
N ASN A 383 -2.29 2.07 -16.09
CA ASN A 383 -0.94 1.84 -16.57
C ASN A 383 0.12 1.92 -15.46
N VAL A 384 -0.08 2.79 -14.46
CA VAL A 384 0.89 3.02 -13.39
C VAL A 384 0.44 2.34 -12.09
N LEU A 385 -0.73 2.70 -11.57
CA LEU A 385 -1.19 2.17 -10.27
C LEU A 385 -1.48 0.67 -10.33
N ALA A 386 -2.03 0.17 -11.43
CA ALA A 386 -2.25 -1.27 -11.64
C ALA A 386 -0.96 -2.08 -11.50
N LYS A 387 0.16 -1.61 -12.09
CA LYS A 387 1.47 -2.28 -11.98
C LYS A 387 1.96 -2.27 -10.54
N ILE A 388 1.81 -1.16 -9.81
CA ILE A 388 2.18 -1.09 -8.38
C ILE A 388 1.35 -2.08 -7.55
N ILE A 389 0.02 -2.11 -7.76
CA ILE A 389 -0.88 -3.04 -7.07
C ILE A 389 -0.52 -4.50 -7.37
N ALA A 390 -0.12 -4.81 -8.61
CA ALA A 390 0.31 -6.13 -9.03
C ALA A 390 1.70 -6.54 -8.50
N GLY A 391 2.41 -5.66 -7.78
CA GLY A 391 3.76 -5.91 -7.28
C GLY A 391 4.86 -5.71 -8.33
N GLU A 392 4.56 -5.00 -9.42
CA GLU A 392 5.46 -4.71 -10.55
C GLU A 392 5.87 -3.23 -10.61
N GLY A 393 5.71 -2.50 -9.51
CA GLY A 393 6.05 -1.07 -9.41
C GLY A 393 7.54 -0.78 -9.68
N ASP A 394 8.43 -1.74 -9.45
CA ASP A 394 9.86 -1.59 -9.73
C ASP A 394 10.19 -1.49 -11.23
N CYS A 395 9.30 -1.96 -12.10
CA CYS A 395 9.42 -1.92 -13.56
C CYS A 395 8.95 -0.59 -14.17
N LEU A 396 8.40 0.31 -13.36
CA LEU A 396 7.97 1.63 -13.83
C LEU A 396 9.19 2.51 -14.17
N PRO A 397 9.26 3.08 -15.38
CA PRO A 397 10.30 4.03 -15.73
C PRO A 397 10.05 5.38 -15.06
N VAL A 398 11.11 6.20 -14.96
CA VAL A 398 11.04 7.55 -14.36
C VAL A 398 9.99 8.43 -15.03
N SER A 399 9.80 8.31 -16.35
CA SER A 399 8.82 9.11 -17.12
C SER A 399 7.35 8.84 -16.76
N GLU A 400 7.03 7.66 -16.20
CA GLU A 400 5.67 7.30 -15.80
C GLU A 400 5.28 7.90 -14.43
N LEU A 401 6.23 8.45 -13.68
CA LEU A 401 6.01 8.98 -12.33
C LEU A 401 5.92 10.53 -12.31
N PRO A 402 5.02 11.11 -11.49
CA PRO A 402 4.92 12.57 -11.37
C PRO A 402 6.16 13.16 -10.70
N ALA A 403 6.73 14.21 -11.31
CA ALA A 403 7.97 14.84 -10.85
C ALA A 403 7.86 15.50 -9.46
N ASP A 404 6.67 15.93 -9.07
CA ASP A 404 6.35 16.58 -7.80
C ASP A 404 5.73 15.62 -6.77
N GLY A 405 5.49 14.36 -7.14
CA GLY A 405 4.83 13.39 -6.28
C GLY A 405 3.31 13.57 -6.14
N THR A 406 2.65 14.36 -6.99
CA THR A 406 1.18 14.54 -6.95
C THR A 406 0.45 13.36 -7.62
N TYR A 407 -0.45 12.71 -6.89
CA TYR A 407 -1.24 11.56 -7.37
C TYR A 407 -2.74 11.88 -7.48
N PRO A 408 -3.48 11.18 -8.36
CA PRO A 408 -4.92 11.35 -8.47
C PRO A 408 -5.65 10.86 -7.21
N ILE A 409 -6.80 11.47 -6.96
CA ILE A 409 -7.74 11.07 -5.91
C ILE A 409 -8.80 10.10 -6.44
N GLY A 410 -9.43 9.36 -5.54
CA GLY A 410 -10.59 8.50 -5.82
C GLY A 410 -10.21 7.19 -6.49
N THR A 411 -8.99 6.70 -6.26
CA THR A 411 -8.47 5.51 -6.92
C THR A 411 -8.74 4.21 -6.14
N ALA A 412 -9.01 4.29 -4.85
CA ALA A 412 -9.31 3.10 -4.02
C ALA A 412 -10.53 2.30 -4.50
N LYS A 413 -11.53 2.97 -5.12
CA LYS A 413 -12.74 2.32 -5.63
C LYS A 413 -12.49 1.27 -6.71
N PHE A 414 -11.34 1.32 -7.38
CA PHE A 414 -10.98 0.42 -8.47
C PHE A 414 -10.29 -0.87 -7.98
N GLU A 415 -9.82 -0.92 -6.74
CA GLU A 415 -9.00 -2.03 -6.24
C GLU A 415 -9.81 -3.29 -5.95
N LYS A 416 -11.00 -3.15 -5.35
CA LYS A 416 -11.94 -4.26 -5.05
C LYS A 416 -11.27 -5.47 -4.40
N ARG A 417 -10.61 -5.22 -3.27
CA ARG A 417 -9.64 -6.13 -2.61
C ARG A 417 -10.19 -7.51 -2.21
N ASN A 418 -11.51 -7.60 -2.01
CA ASN A 418 -12.23 -8.85 -1.73
C ASN A 418 -11.68 -9.62 -0.51
N LEU A 419 -11.61 -8.96 0.65
CA LEU A 419 -10.95 -9.48 1.84
C LEU A 419 -11.85 -10.24 2.81
N ALA A 420 -13.16 -9.96 2.80
CA ALA A 420 -14.07 -10.45 3.82
C ALA A 420 -14.50 -11.90 3.57
N LEU A 421 -14.39 -12.78 4.57
CA LEU A 421 -14.99 -14.12 4.51
C LEU A 421 -16.51 -14.06 4.64
N GLU A 422 -17.01 -13.10 5.41
CA GLU A 422 -18.43 -12.86 5.64
C GLU A 422 -18.78 -11.38 5.44
N ILE A 423 -19.99 -11.11 4.95
CA ILE A 423 -20.53 -9.75 4.71
C ILE A 423 -21.92 -9.56 5.33
N PRO A 424 -22.31 -8.31 5.66
CA PRO A 424 -23.63 -8.03 6.20
C PRO A 424 -24.72 -8.16 5.12
N VAL A 425 -25.71 -9.01 5.36
CA VAL A 425 -26.91 -9.15 4.52
C VAL A 425 -28.08 -8.39 5.13
N TRP A 426 -28.70 -7.54 4.32
CA TRP A 426 -29.83 -6.71 4.71
C TRP A 426 -31.18 -7.45 4.62
N VAL A 427 -31.99 -7.26 5.67
CA VAL A 427 -33.35 -7.80 5.86
C VAL A 427 -34.34 -6.61 5.92
N PRO A 428 -34.96 -6.22 4.78
CA PRO A 428 -35.74 -4.98 4.66
C PRO A 428 -36.90 -4.86 5.66
N GLU A 429 -37.61 -5.96 5.90
CA GLU A 429 -38.82 -5.98 6.72
C GLU A 429 -38.57 -5.59 8.19
N LEU A 430 -37.36 -5.83 8.70
CA LEU A 430 -36.96 -5.46 10.05
C LEU A 430 -36.38 -4.04 10.13
N CYS A 431 -35.95 -3.47 9.01
CA CYS A 431 -35.18 -2.22 9.00
C CYS A 431 -36.01 -1.01 9.46
N ILE A 432 -35.42 -0.15 10.30
CA ILE A 432 -36.04 1.07 10.81
C ILE A 432 -35.46 2.36 10.20
N GLU A 433 -34.70 2.27 9.10
CA GLU A 433 -34.17 3.42 8.34
C GLU A 433 -33.31 4.41 9.14
N CYS A 434 -32.57 3.92 10.13
CA CYS A 434 -31.81 4.80 11.03
C CYS A 434 -30.47 5.30 10.48
N GLY A 435 -29.94 4.69 9.40
CA GLY A 435 -28.64 5.03 8.80
C GLY A 435 -27.40 4.72 9.64
N LYS A 436 -27.54 4.17 10.86
CA LYS A 436 -26.42 3.88 11.76
C LYS A 436 -25.38 2.93 11.17
N CYS A 437 -25.81 1.95 10.36
CA CYS A 437 -24.90 1.02 9.68
C CYS A 437 -23.93 1.74 8.73
N SER A 438 -24.42 2.69 7.94
CA SER A 438 -23.61 3.55 7.05
C SER A 438 -22.72 4.51 7.84
N MET A 439 -23.24 5.06 8.95
CA MET A 439 -22.50 5.97 9.82
C MET A 439 -21.22 5.33 10.36
N VAL A 440 -21.35 4.13 10.95
CA VAL A 440 -20.22 3.47 11.64
C VAL A 440 -19.29 2.72 10.70
N CYS A 441 -19.63 2.57 9.41
CA CYS A 441 -18.79 1.82 8.49
C CYS A 441 -17.45 2.55 8.27
N PRO A 442 -16.31 1.94 8.66
CA PRO A 442 -15.00 2.57 8.52
C PRO A 442 -14.53 2.69 7.06
N HIS A 443 -15.04 1.85 6.16
CA HIS A 443 -14.60 1.78 4.77
C HIS A 443 -15.63 2.33 3.77
N ALA A 444 -16.75 2.90 4.24
CA ALA A 444 -17.88 3.29 3.38
C ALA A 444 -18.41 2.14 2.48
N ALA A 445 -18.23 0.89 2.90
CA ALA A 445 -18.61 -0.34 2.21
C ALA A 445 -20.07 -0.76 2.47
N ILE A 446 -20.83 0.00 3.26
CA ILE A 446 -22.29 -0.13 3.35
C ILE A 446 -22.88 1.28 3.34
N ARG A 447 -23.82 1.53 2.43
CA ARG A 447 -24.41 2.85 2.20
C ARG A 447 -25.93 2.76 2.16
N ILE A 448 -26.56 3.93 2.26
CA ILE A 448 -28.01 4.07 2.17
C ILE A 448 -28.37 5.08 1.08
N LYS A 449 -29.47 4.84 0.37
CA LYS A 449 -30.07 5.83 -0.55
C LYS A 449 -31.58 5.88 -0.35
N VAL A 450 -32.12 7.07 -0.59
CA VAL A 450 -33.54 7.36 -0.74
C VAL A 450 -33.74 7.94 -2.13
N TYR A 451 -34.65 7.38 -2.92
CA TYR A 451 -34.79 7.73 -4.34
C TYR A 451 -36.21 7.47 -4.86
N GLU A 452 -36.55 8.08 -6.00
CA GLU A 452 -37.85 7.91 -6.63
C GLU A 452 -38.04 6.47 -7.16
N PRO A 453 -39.27 5.90 -7.14
CA PRO A 453 -39.51 4.51 -7.55
C PRO A 453 -39.06 4.16 -8.97
N GLU A 454 -39.00 5.15 -9.87
CA GLU A 454 -38.55 5.00 -11.27
C GLU A 454 -37.13 4.42 -11.37
N HIS A 455 -36.25 4.67 -10.39
CA HIS A 455 -34.89 4.09 -10.37
C HIS A 455 -34.85 2.60 -10.00
N LEU A 456 -36.00 1.94 -9.81
CA LEU A 456 -36.09 0.49 -9.70
C LEU A 456 -36.36 -0.20 -11.04
N GLU A 457 -36.65 0.55 -12.10
CA GLU A 457 -36.84 -0.02 -13.43
C GLU A 457 -35.54 -0.70 -13.89
N ASN A 458 -35.58 -2.00 -14.16
CA ASN A 458 -34.43 -2.83 -14.56
C ASN A 458 -33.38 -3.06 -13.45
N ALA A 459 -33.71 -2.78 -12.19
CA ALA A 459 -32.82 -3.17 -11.09
C ALA A 459 -32.59 -4.69 -11.07
N PRO A 460 -31.39 -5.18 -10.67
CA PRO A 460 -31.13 -6.61 -10.54
C PRO A 460 -32.20 -7.31 -9.70
N GLU A 461 -32.55 -8.56 -10.03
CA GLU A 461 -33.61 -9.31 -9.30
C GLU A 461 -33.34 -9.42 -7.79
N THR A 462 -32.06 -9.46 -7.41
CA THR A 462 -31.60 -9.51 -6.01
C THR A 462 -31.52 -8.14 -5.34
N PHE A 463 -31.79 -7.04 -6.05
CA PHE A 463 -31.71 -5.68 -5.52
C PHE A 463 -32.88 -5.40 -4.59
N LYS A 464 -32.58 -5.28 -3.29
CA LYS A 464 -33.59 -5.09 -2.25
C LYS A 464 -33.94 -3.61 -2.09
N SER A 465 -35.21 -3.32 -1.86
CA SER A 465 -35.69 -2.00 -1.45
C SER A 465 -36.97 -2.12 -0.60
N LEU A 466 -37.28 -1.06 0.15
CA LEU A 466 -38.56 -0.91 0.86
C LEU A 466 -39.16 0.48 0.62
N GLU A 467 -40.46 0.65 0.91
CA GLU A 467 -41.10 1.97 0.87
C GLU A 467 -40.62 2.79 2.06
N ALA A 468 -40.11 4.00 1.80
CA ALA A 468 -39.53 4.84 2.84
C ALA A 468 -40.60 5.24 3.89
N LYS A 469 -40.30 4.98 5.16
CA LYS A 469 -41.22 5.18 6.29
C LYS A 469 -41.26 6.61 6.79
N ALA A 470 -40.22 7.41 6.54
CA ALA A 470 -40.17 8.79 7.00
C ALA A 470 -41.17 9.68 6.24
N ALA A 471 -41.88 10.56 6.96
CA ALA A 471 -42.93 11.41 6.38
C ALA A 471 -42.44 12.33 5.25
N ASN A 472 -41.18 12.78 5.32
CA ASN A 472 -40.53 13.60 4.30
C ASN A 472 -40.10 12.82 3.04
N TRP A 473 -40.21 11.49 3.05
CA TRP A 473 -39.84 10.60 1.94
C TRP A 473 -41.05 9.81 1.42
N LYS A 474 -42.27 10.27 1.69
CA LYS A 474 -43.49 9.59 1.27
C LYS A 474 -43.50 9.40 -0.26
N GLY A 475 -43.70 8.17 -0.71
CA GLY A 475 -43.67 7.79 -2.12
C GLY A 475 -42.30 7.39 -2.66
N MET A 476 -41.22 7.56 -1.88
CA MET A 476 -39.87 7.19 -2.26
C MET A 476 -39.51 5.77 -1.80
N ARG A 477 -38.41 5.24 -2.33
CA ARG A 477 -37.81 3.96 -1.97
C ARG A 477 -36.58 4.16 -1.11
N TYR A 478 -36.31 3.21 -0.21
CA TYR A 478 -35.13 3.16 0.64
C TYR A 478 -34.37 1.85 0.42
N THR A 479 -33.05 1.94 0.27
CA THR A 479 -32.15 0.77 0.16
C THR A 479 -30.95 0.93 1.08
N VAL A 480 -30.56 -0.18 1.72
CA VAL A 480 -29.24 -0.37 2.32
C VAL A 480 -28.47 -1.35 1.43
N GLN A 481 -27.34 -0.92 0.88
CA GLN A 481 -26.55 -1.75 -0.03
C GLN A 481 -25.11 -1.89 0.49
N VAL A 482 -24.57 -3.10 0.39
CA VAL A 482 -23.18 -3.44 0.74
C VAL A 482 -22.34 -3.52 -0.53
N ALA A 483 -21.09 -3.06 -0.45
CA ALA A 483 -20.04 -3.28 -1.44
C ALA A 483 -19.28 -4.55 -1.03
N PRO A 484 -19.58 -5.73 -1.62
CA PRO A 484 -19.07 -7.00 -1.11
C PRO A 484 -17.54 -7.07 -1.18
N GLU A 485 -16.94 -6.54 -2.25
CA GLU A 485 -15.49 -6.62 -2.49
C GLU A 485 -14.67 -5.57 -1.73
N ASP A 486 -15.33 -4.56 -1.15
CA ASP A 486 -14.66 -3.54 -0.32
C ASP A 486 -14.99 -3.69 1.17
N CYS A 487 -15.91 -4.58 1.52
CA CYS A 487 -16.20 -4.92 2.90
C CYS A 487 -14.99 -5.64 3.52
N THR A 488 -14.69 -5.30 4.77
CA THR A 488 -13.61 -5.93 5.56
C THR A 488 -14.13 -6.91 6.61
N GLY A 489 -15.45 -7.17 6.65
CA GLY A 489 -16.06 -8.13 7.57
C GLY A 489 -16.06 -7.72 9.05
N CYS A 490 -15.82 -6.44 9.38
CA CYS A 490 -15.65 -5.97 10.78
C CYS A 490 -16.89 -6.06 11.70
N GLN A 491 -18.06 -6.42 11.16
CA GLN A 491 -19.33 -6.59 11.88
C GLN A 491 -19.90 -5.36 12.62
N LEU A 492 -19.23 -4.20 12.59
CA LEU A 492 -19.69 -2.97 13.29
C LEU A 492 -21.11 -2.55 12.89
N CYS A 493 -21.44 -2.67 11.60
CA CYS A 493 -22.77 -2.34 11.08
C CYS A 493 -23.88 -3.26 11.61
N VAL A 494 -23.57 -4.55 11.83
CA VAL A 494 -24.48 -5.55 12.43
C VAL A 494 -24.60 -5.31 13.94
N ASN A 495 -23.50 -4.99 14.60
CA ASN A 495 -23.46 -4.75 16.04
C ASN A 495 -24.26 -3.50 16.44
N VAL A 496 -24.10 -2.39 15.71
CA VAL A 496 -24.83 -1.14 15.97
C VAL A 496 -26.31 -1.21 15.57
N CYS A 497 -26.71 -2.19 14.75
CA CYS A 497 -28.06 -2.28 14.22
C CYS A 497 -29.08 -2.45 15.38
N PRO A 498 -29.97 -1.45 15.61
CA PRO A 498 -30.90 -1.49 16.73
C PRO A 498 -32.16 -2.32 16.42
N ALA A 499 -32.39 -2.65 15.15
CA ALA A 499 -33.55 -3.37 14.68
C ALA A 499 -33.38 -4.87 14.87
N LYS A 500 -34.19 -5.45 15.75
CA LYS A 500 -34.20 -6.88 16.09
C LYS A 500 -35.51 -7.51 15.66
N ASP A 501 -35.44 -8.76 15.22
CA ASP A 501 -36.61 -9.60 15.05
C ASP A 501 -37.23 -9.88 16.43
N LYS A 502 -38.56 -9.80 16.51
CA LYS A 502 -39.30 -10.08 17.76
C LYS A 502 -39.58 -11.57 17.96
N HIS A 503 -39.46 -12.36 16.90
CA HIS A 503 -39.83 -13.78 16.88
C HIS A 503 -38.62 -14.72 16.84
N VAL A 504 -37.49 -14.25 16.29
CA VAL A 504 -36.26 -15.05 16.18
C VAL A 504 -35.14 -14.37 16.97
N GLU A 505 -34.71 -14.99 18.07
CA GLU A 505 -33.61 -14.48 18.88
C GLU A 505 -32.31 -14.41 18.06
N GLY A 506 -31.56 -13.32 18.23
CA GLY A 506 -30.31 -13.08 17.51
C GLY A 506 -30.45 -12.52 16.09
N ARG A 507 -31.62 -12.66 15.43
CA ARG A 507 -31.86 -12.13 14.08
C ARG A 507 -32.10 -10.62 14.12
N LYS A 508 -31.34 -9.88 13.29
CA LYS A 508 -31.46 -8.41 13.15
C LYS A 508 -31.79 -8.01 11.71
N ALA A 509 -31.97 -6.72 11.47
CA ALA A 509 -32.11 -6.18 10.10
C ALA A 509 -30.81 -6.30 9.26
N LEU A 510 -29.67 -6.57 9.89
CA LEU A 510 -28.39 -6.88 9.25
C LEU A 510 -27.77 -8.07 9.96
N ASN A 511 -27.33 -9.10 9.23
CA ASN A 511 -26.70 -10.30 9.80
C ASN A 511 -25.47 -10.68 8.95
N MET A 512 -24.45 -11.28 9.55
CA MET A 512 -23.28 -11.75 8.80
C MET A 512 -23.59 -13.08 8.09
N HIS A 513 -23.14 -13.22 6.85
CA HIS A 513 -23.22 -14.46 6.07
C HIS A 513 -21.96 -14.64 5.23
N GLU A 514 -21.66 -15.89 4.86
CA GLU A 514 -20.58 -16.22 3.93
C GLU A 514 -20.65 -15.40 2.65
N GLN A 515 -19.52 -14.81 2.25
CA GLN A 515 -19.47 -13.89 1.12
C GLN A 515 -19.51 -14.60 -0.23
N ALA A 516 -18.81 -15.73 -0.36
CA ALA A 516 -18.59 -16.41 -1.64
C ALA A 516 -19.87 -16.63 -2.48
N PRO A 517 -20.99 -17.15 -1.93
CA PRO A 517 -22.21 -17.33 -2.71
C PRO A 517 -22.95 -16.02 -3.04
N LEU A 518 -22.65 -14.92 -2.35
CA LEU A 518 -23.36 -13.65 -2.48
C LEU A 518 -22.62 -12.64 -3.36
N ARG A 519 -21.29 -12.74 -3.43
CA ARG A 519 -20.39 -11.74 -4.00
C ARG A 519 -20.82 -11.22 -5.37
N GLU A 520 -21.08 -12.10 -6.32
CA GLU A 520 -21.41 -11.69 -7.70
C GLU A 520 -22.74 -10.92 -7.76
N SER A 521 -23.77 -11.44 -7.08
CA SER A 521 -25.08 -10.78 -7.04
C SER A 521 -25.03 -9.43 -6.32
N GLU A 522 -24.33 -9.35 -5.17
CA GLU A 522 -24.21 -8.13 -4.39
C GLU A 522 -23.29 -7.11 -5.10
N ALA A 523 -22.33 -7.55 -5.92
CA ALA A 523 -21.51 -6.66 -6.74
C ALA A 523 -22.35 -6.00 -7.85
N ALA A 524 -23.23 -6.76 -8.51
CA ALA A 524 -24.18 -6.21 -9.47
C ALA A 524 -25.17 -5.22 -8.81
N CYS A 525 -25.70 -5.58 -7.63
CA CYS A 525 -26.53 -4.68 -6.84
C CYS A 525 -25.78 -3.41 -6.40
N TRP A 526 -24.51 -3.52 -6.04
CA TRP A 526 -23.66 -2.38 -5.69
C TRP A 526 -23.44 -1.44 -6.88
N SER A 527 -23.12 -1.98 -8.06
CA SER A 527 -22.98 -1.18 -9.28
C SER A 527 -24.27 -0.41 -9.58
N TRP A 528 -25.43 -1.09 -9.55
CA TRP A 528 -26.74 -0.44 -9.71
C TRP A 528 -26.98 0.66 -8.67
N PHE A 529 -26.67 0.38 -7.40
CA PHE A 529 -26.82 1.35 -6.30
C PHE A 529 -25.99 2.62 -6.52
N ILE A 530 -24.79 2.50 -7.08
CA ILE A 530 -23.93 3.65 -7.38
C ILE A 530 -24.55 4.53 -8.48
N ASP A 531 -25.18 3.92 -9.49
CA ASP A 531 -25.80 4.64 -10.61
C ASP A 531 -27.07 5.43 -10.24
N ILE A 532 -27.74 5.06 -9.13
CA ILE A 532 -28.86 5.84 -8.60
C ILE A 532 -28.35 7.24 -8.20
N PRO A 533 -29.02 8.35 -8.60
CA PRO A 533 -28.59 9.69 -8.23
C PRO A 533 -28.45 9.90 -6.72
N GLU A 534 -27.45 10.69 -6.32
CA GLU A 534 -27.28 11.09 -4.93
C GLU A 534 -28.43 12.01 -4.47
N PHE A 535 -28.81 11.93 -3.19
CA PHE A 535 -29.90 12.74 -2.65
C PHE A 535 -29.52 14.23 -2.65
N ASP A 536 -30.49 15.09 -2.97
CA ASP A 536 -30.27 16.54 -3.03
C ASP A 536 -29.79 17.09 -1.66
N ARG A 537 -28.54 17.56 -1.64
CA ARG A 537 -27.88 18.08 -0.44
C ARG A 537 -28.63 19.25 0.19
N ASN A 538 -29.41 20.01 -0.57
CA ASN A 538 -30.20 21.14 -0.06
C ASN A 538 -31.41 20.70 0.79
N LYS A 539 -31.83 19.43 0.66
CA LYS A 539 -32.98 18.85 1.38
C LYS A 539 -32.57 18.04 2.60
N ILE A 540 -31.27 17.91 2.87
CA ILE A 540 -30.74 17.10 3.96
C ILE A 540 -30.68 17.93 5.25
N ASN A 541 -31.24 17.40 6.34
CA ASN A 541 -30.96 17.93 7.67
C ASN A 541 -29.71 17.25 8.28
N PRO A 542 -28.54 17.93 8.34
CA PRO A 542 -27.30 17.31 8.81
C PRO A 542 -27.31 16.96 10.31
N LYS A 543 -28.32 17.43 11.07
CA LYS A 543 -28.47 17.12 12.50
C LYS A 543 -29.09 15.74 12.76
N LEU A 544 -29.67 15.11 11.74
CA LEU A 544 -30.31 13.80 11.85
C LEU A 544 -29.47 12.75 11.14
N ILE A 545 -28.95 11.75 11.85
CA ILE A 545 -28.08 10.69 11.28
C ILE A 545 -28.71 10.05 10.03
N LYS A 546 -30.01 9.72 10.08
CA LYS A 546 -30.72 9.08 8.98
C LYS A 546 -30.73 9.91 7.68
N GLU A 547 -30.66 11.23 7.78
CA GLU A 547 -30.65 12.14 6.62
C GLU A 547 -29.22 12.51 6.25
N GLN A 548 -28.38 12.79 7.25
CA GLN A 548 -26.97 13.12 7.04
C GLN A 548 -26.24 11.98 6.30
N GLN A 549 -26.55 10.73 6.61
CA GLN A 549 -25.97 9.56 5.93
C GLN A 549 -26.46 9.34 4.49
N LEU A 550 -27.38 10.17 3.97
CA LEU A 550 -27.70 10.22 2.54
C LEU A 550 -26.67 11.03 1.73
N GLN A 551 -25.80 11.80 2.37
CA GLN A 551 -24.71 12.49 1.68
C GLN A 551 -23.67 11.47 1.20
N GLN A 552 -23.26 11.59 -0.05
CA GLN A 552 -22.18 10.78 -0.61
C GLN A 552 -20.91 10.88 0.25
N PRO A 553 -20.31 9.77 0.69
CA PRO A 553 -18.98 9.77 1.30
C PRO A 553 -17.92 10.04 0.24
N LEU A 554 -17.02 10.99 0.52
CA LEU A 554 -15.86 11.30 -0.33
C LEU A 554 -14.55 10.82 0.31
N PHE A 555 -14.67 9.83 1.18
CA PHE A 555 -13.59 9.03 1.74
C PHE A 555 -14.08 7.59 1.83
N GLU A 556 -13.58 6.73 0.95
CA GLU A 556 -14.08 5.37 0.75
C GLU A 556 -12.94 4.38 0.56
N PHE A 557 -13.14 3.15 1.05
CA PHE A 557 -12.28 1.99 0.76
C PHE A 557 -10.79 2.16 1.13
N SER A 558 -10.52 2.87 2.23
CA SER A 558 -9.15 3.12 2.70
C SER A 558 -8.39 1.84 3.09
N GLY A 559 -7.06 1.94 3.14
CA GLY A 559 -6.17 0.88 3.63
C GLY A 559 -6.16 0.69 5.15
N ALA A 560 -7.14 1.25 5.87
CA ALA A 560 -7.23 1.16 7.32
C ALA A 560 -7.63 -0.25 7.80
N CYS A 561 -7.37 -0.53 9.09
CA CYS A 561 -7.72 -1.79 9.73
C CYS A 561 -9.22 -2.13 9.62
N SER A 562 -9.55 -3.41 9.63
CA SER A 562 -10.94 -3.87 9.81
C SER A 562 -11.47 -3.35 11.15
N GLY A 563 -12.55 -2.55 11.12
CA GLY A 563 -13.11 -1.94 12.33
C GLY A 563 -12.35 -0.72 12.86
N CYS A 564 -11.54 -0.03 12.04
CA CYS A 564 -10.79 1.16 12.44
C CYS A 564 -11.69 2.24 13.09
N GLY A 565 -11.28 2.75 14.26
CA GLY A 565 -12.01 3.78 15.01
C GLY A 565 -11.90 5.20 14.46
N GLU A 566 -10.91 5.49 13.60
CA GLU A 566 -10.65 6.85 13.10
C GLU A 566 -11.48 7.19 11.86
N THR A 567 -11.50 6.29 10.88
CA THR A 567 -12.04 6.53 9.54
C THR A 567 -13.54 6.90 9.47
N PRO A 568 -14.45 6.45 10.37
CA PRO A 568 -15.82 6.96 10.38
C PRO A 568 -15.92 8.48 10.56
N TYR A 569 -15.02 9.08 11.34
CA TYR A 569 -14.96 10.53 11.56
C TYR A 569 -14.46 11.27 10.32
N VAL A 570 -13.41 10.75 9.67
CA VAL A 570 -12.90 11.30 8.41
C VAL A 570 -13.97 11.20 7.31
N LYS A 571 -14.64 10.05 7.18
CA LYS A 571 -15.78 9.85 6.27
C LYS A 571 -16.87 10.89 6.53
N LEU A 572 -17.29 11.08 7.78
CA LEU A 572 -18.30 12.08 8.13
C LEU A 572 -17.87 13.50 7.75
N MET A 573 -16.62 13.88 8.04
CA MET A 573 -16.06 15.17 7.65
C MET A 573 -16.16 15.38 6.13
N THR A 574 -15.85 14.36 5.33
CA THR A 574 -15.96 14.46 3.87
C THR A 574 -17.41 14.51 3.38
N GLN A 575 -18.36 13.83 4.04
CA GLN A 575 -19.78 13.92 3.71
C GLN A 575 -20.30 15.36 3.91
N LEU A 576 -19.90 15.98 5.03
CA LEU A 576 -20.33 17.34 5.40
C LEU A 576 -19.66 18.43 4.55
N PHE A 577 -18.36 18.33 4.31
CA PHE A 577 -17.56 19.45 3.76
C PHE A 577 -16.77 19.12 2.49
N GLY A 578 -16.83 17.88 2.00
CA GLY A 578 -15.85 17.34 1.06
C GLY A 578 -15.75 18.08 -0.28
N ASP A 579 -16.84 18.71 -0.74
CA ASP A 579 -16.87 19.50 -1.98
C ASP A 579 -16.16 20.88 -1.87
N ARG A 580 -15.59 21.19 -0.70
CA ARG A 580 -14.85 22.42 -0.39
C ARG A 580 -13.80 22.22 0.71
N LEU A 581 -13.39 20.96 0.93
CA LEU A 581 -12.50 20.55 2.00
C LEU A 581 -11.04 20.69 1.57
N VAL A 582 -10.22 21.28 2.44
CA VAL A 582 -8.75 21.35 2.30
C VAL A 582 -8.14 20.79 3.57
N VAL A 583 -7.36 19.72 3.45
CA VAL A 583 -6.80 18.95 4.56
C VAL A 583 -5.27 19.04 4.54
N GLY A 584 -4.71 19.59 5.63
CA GLY A 584 -3.35 19.28 6.06
C GLY A 584 -3.41 18.09 7.00
N ASN A 585 -2.71 17.01 6.68
CA ASN A 585 -2.75 15.78 7.47
C ASN A 585 -1.39 15.48 8.10
N ALA A 586 -1.37 15.19 9.39
CA ALA A 586 -0.16 14.79 10.10
C ALA A 586 0.27 13.39 9.71
N THR A 587 1.57 13.15 9.75
CA THR A 587 2.11 11.81 9.57
C THR A 587 1.63 10.90 10.70
N GLY A 588 1.04 9.75 10.38
CA GLY A 588 0.45 8.84 11.36
C GLY A 588 -0.53 7.88 10.69
N CYS A 589 -1.39 7.22 11.47
CA CYS A 589 -2.43 6.34 10.92
C CYS A 589 -3.20 7.01 9.77
N SER A 590 -3.61 8.26 9.98
CA SER A 590 -4.44 9.02 9.05
C SER A 590 -3.76 9.35 7.74
N SER A 591 -2.45 9.61 7.72
CA SER A 591 -1.73 9.75 6.45
C SER A 591 -1.51 8.41 5.75
N ILE A 592 -1.27 7.34 6.51
CA ILE A 592 -1.06 6.00 5.95
C ILE A 592 -2.33 5.50 5.28
N TYR A 593 -3.48 5.44 5.95
CA TYR A 593 -4.70 4.99 5.26
C TYR A 593 -5.26 6.06 4.31
N GLY A 594 -4.89 7.34 4.46
CA GLY A 594 -5.44 8.47 3.73
C GLY A 594 -4.71 8.83 2.44
N GLY A 595 -3.43 8.47 2.30
CA GLY A 595 -2.61 8.87 1.15
C GLY A 595 -1.46 7.92 0.81
N ASN A 596 -1.42 6.70 1.38
CA ASN A 596 -0.41 5.73 1.00
C ASN A 596 -0.71 5.10 -0.36
N LEU A 597 0.20 5.34 -1.30
CA LEU A 597 0.15 4.83 -2.67
C LEU A 597 0.20 3.29 -2.70
N PRO A 598 -0.40 2.64 -3.71
CA PRO A 598 -0.86 3.21 -4.98
C PRO A 598 -2.27 3.82 -4.99
N THR A 599 -3.10 3.57 -3.98
CA THR A 599 -4.52 3.95 -4.00
C THR A 599 -4.86 4.99 -2.94
N THR A 600 -5.68 5.97 -3.30
CA THR A 600 -6.13 7.04 -2.41
C THR A 600 -7.64 6.93 -2.15
N PRO A 601 -8.10 7.02 -0.88
CA PRO A 601 -9.52 6.88 -0.53
C PRO A 601 -10.33 8.17 -0.65
N TYR A 602 -9.70 9.35 -0.64
CA TYR A 602 -10.39 10.62 -0.86
C TYR A 602 -10.92 10.65 -2.29
N ALA A 603 -12.18 11.03 -2.51
CA ALA A 603 -12.84 10.96 -3.82
C ALA A 603 -13.48 12.31 -4.20
N CYS A 604 -13.98 12.39 -5.44
CA CYS A 604 -14.80 13.50 -5.92
C CYS A 604 -16.27 13.11 -6.07
N ASN A 605 -17.15 14.09 -5.93
CA ASN A 605 -18.54 13.96 -6.33
C ASN A 605 -18.67 13.99 -7.88
N PRO A 606 -19.87 13.76 -8.44
CA PRO A 606 -20.09 13.80 -9.90
C PRO A 606 -19.74 15.13 -10.57
N GLN A 607 -19.67 16.24 -9.83
CA GLN A 607 -19.24 17.55 -10.34
C GLN A 607 -17.71 17.72 -10.36
N GLY A 608 -16.94 16.70 -9.96
CA GLY A 608 -15.48 16.74 -9.87
C GLY A 608 -14.96 17.47 -8.63
N LEU A 609 -15.82 17.83 -7.69
CA LEU A 609 -15.44 18.50 -6.44
C LEU A 609 -15.15 17.46 -5.35
N GLY A 610 -13.99 17.57 -4.72
CA GLY A 610 -13.58 16.67 -3.65
C GLY A 610 -12.51 17.28 -2.73
N PRO A 611 -12.12 16.56 -1.67
CA PRO A 611 -11.12 17.04 -0.73
C PRO A 611 -9.76 17.25 -1.40
N THR A 612 -9.16 18.43 -1.19
CA THR A 612 -7.71 18.60 -1.39
C THR A 612 -7.01 18.06 -0.16
N TRP A 613 -6.07 17.14 -0.35
CA TRP A 613 -5.37 16.47 0.75
C TRP A 613 -3.85 16.56 0.55
N SER A 614 -3.12 16.87 1.62
CA SER A 614 -1.66 16.87 1.62
C SER A 614 -1.13 16.52 3.00
N ASN A 615 -0.07 15.72 3.04
CA ASN A 615 0.73 15.45 4.24
C ASN A 615 2.08 16.16 4.08
N SER A 616 2.36 17.10 4.98
CA SER A 616 3.66 17.79 5.04
C SER A 616 4.62 16.94 5.87
N LEU A 617 4.73 17.20 7.18
CA LEU A 617 5.52 16.41 8.11
C LEU A 617 4.67 15.95 9.30
N PHE A 618 5.32 15.31 10.28
CA PHE A 618 4.63 14.85 11.48
C PHE A 618 4.34 16.03 12.43
N GLU A 619 5.31 16.94 12.55
CA GLU A 619 5.37 18.01 13.53
C GLU A 619 4.62 19.29 13.14
N ASP A 620 4.44 19.57 11.84
CA ASP A 620 4.08 20.91 11.33
C ASP A 620 2.62 21.04 10.86
N THR A 621 1.76 20.07 11.13
CA THR A 621 0.46 19.96 10.46
C THR A 621 -0.49 21.12 10.79
N ALA A 622 -0.42 21.67 12.00
CA ALA A 622 -1.24 22.81 12.37
C ALA A 622 -0.81 24.06 11.57
N GLU A 623 0.48 24.32 11.53
CA GLU A 623 1.12 25.42 10.81
C GLU A 623 0.91 25.30 9.31
N PHE A 624 0.95 24.07 8.78
CA PHE A 624 0.67 23.76 7.40
C PHE A 624 -0.78 24.10 7.02
N ALA A 625 -1.76 23.69 7.85
CA ALA A 625 -3.15 24.07 7.67
C ALA A 625 -3.37 25.59 7.81
N LEU A 626 -2.66 26.24 8.73
CA LEU A 626 -2.65 27.71 8.85
C LEU A 626 -2.13 28.37 7.58
N GLY A 627 -1.08 27.82 6.96
CA GLY A 627 -0.55 28.25 5.67
C GLY A 627 -1.60 28.20 4.56
N PHE A 628 -2.36 27.11 4.45
CA PHE A 628 -3.51 27.03 3.53
C PHE A 628 -4.54 28.12 3.81
N ARG A 629 -4.91 28.32 5.07
CA ARG A 629 -5.89 29.35 5.46
C ARG A 629 -5.42 30.76 5.07
N ILE A 630 -4.16 31.11 5.35
CA ILE A 630 -3.59 32.41 4.99
C ILE A 630 -3.62 32.62 3.47
N SER A 631 -3.20 31.61 2.71
CA SER A 631 -3.20 31.66 1.24
C SER A 631 -4.62 31.84 0.67
N ILE A 632 -5.59 31.03 1.11
CA ILE A 632 -6.98 31.09 0.68
C ILE A 632 -7.59 32.47 0.99
N ASN A 633 -7.37 33.00 2.19
CA ASN A 633 -7.87 34.32 2.56
C ASN A 633 -7.30 35.40 1.64
N LYS A 634 -6.00 35.36 1.34
CA LYS A 634 -5.37 36.35 0.47
C LYS A 634 -5.87 36.27 -0.97
N GLN A 635 -6.05 35.05 -1.50
CA GLN A 635 -6.62 34.83 -2.82
C GLN A 635 -8.08 35.31 -2.88
N GLN A 636 -8.86 35.09 -1.83
CA GLN A 636 -10.24 35.57 -1.72
C GLN A 636 -10.30 37.11 -1.70
N GLU A 637 -9.47 37.77 -0.90
CA GLU A 637 -9.35 39.24 -0.88
C GLU A 637 -9.04 39.77 -2.28
N PHE A 638 -8.04 39.18 -2.95
CA PHE A 638 -7.66 39.57 -4.30
C PHE A 638 -8.80 39.36 -5.31
N ALA A 639 -9.51 38.23 -5.23
CA ALA A 639 -10.67 37.97 -6.06
C ALA A 639 -11.77 39.02 -5.84
N GLN A 640 -12.07 39.40 -4.60
CA GLN A 640 -13.07 40.41 -4.26
C GLN A 640 -12.69 41.80 -4.77
N GLU A 641 -11.41 42.18 -4.69
CA GLU A 641 -10.92 43.43 -5.28
C GLU A 641 -11.13 43.46 -6.80
N LEU A 642 -10.83 42.36 -7.49
CA LEU A 642 -11.03 42.27 -8.93
C LEU A 642 -12.51 42.25 -9.32
N VAL A 643 -13.37 41.57 -8.55
CA VAL A 643 -14.83 41.62 -8.74
C VAL A 643 -15.34 43.06 -8.66
N LYS A 644 -14.87 43.86 -7.69
CA LYS A 644 -15.23 45.28 -7.56
C LYS A 644 -14.75 46.10 -8.76
N ARG A 645 -13.53 45.87 -9.24
CA ARG A 645 -12.96 46.61 -10.39
C ARG A 645 -13.67 46.30 -11.69
N LEU A 646 -14.06 45.04 -11.88
CA LEU A 646 -14.71 44.55 -13.08
C LEU A 646 -16.24 44.62 -13.01
N ALA A 647 -16.82 45.21 -11.95
CA ALA A 647 -18.26 45.18 -11.67
C ALA A 647 -19.12 45.69 -12.84
N SER A 648 -18.68 46.74 -13.53
CA SER A 648 -19.37 47.29 -14.69
C SER A 648 -19.34 46.35 -15.91
N GLU A 649 -18.30 45.54 -16.05
CA GLU A 649 -18.12 44.58 -17.15
C GLU A 649 -18.83 43.24 -16.88
N ILE A 650 -18.74 42.73 -15.64
CA ILE A 650 -19.39 41.48 -15.24
C ILE A 650 -20.86 41.68 -14.86
N GLY A 651 -21.29 42.91 -14.60
CA GLY A 651 -22.63 43.30 -14.17
C GLY A 651 -22.74 43.52 -12.66
N GLU A 652 -23.18 44.72 -12.28
CA GLU A 652 -23.26 45.19 -10.88
C GLU A 652 -24.08 44.25 -9.98
N THR A 653 -25.20 43.71 -10.46
CA THR A 653 -26.03 42.77 -9.69
C THR A 653 -25.28 41.48 -9.32
N LEU A 654 -24.50 40.95 -10.26
CA LEU A 654 -23.70 39.74 -10.02
C LEU A 654 -22.55 40.05 -9.07
N ALA A 655 -21.86 41.18 -9.26
CA ALA A 655 -20.78 41.62 -8.41
C ALA A 655 -21.24 41.78 -6.95
N THR A 656 -22.32 42.54 -6.71
CA THR A 656 -22.91 42.72 -5.38
C THR A 656 -23.37 41.39 -4.79
N GLY A 657 -24.06 40.55 -5.56
CA GLY A 657 -24.51 39.23 -5.09
C GLY A 657 -23.37 38.31 -4.67
N ILE A 658 -22.21 38.38 -5.33
CA ILE A 658 -21.01 37.62 -4.96
C ILE A 658 -20.36 38.17 -3.69
N LEU A 659 -20.27 39.50 -3.57
CA LEU A 659 -19.56 40.18 -2.48
C LEU A 659 -20.33 40.15 -1.15
N GLU A 660 -21.66 40.11 -1.20
CA GLU A 660 -22.53 40.17 -0.01
C GLU A 660 -23.04 38.79 0.47
N ALA A 661 -22.65 37.70 -0.21
CA ALA A 661 -23.12 36.35 0.13
C ALA A 661 -22.61 35.85 1.49
N THR A 662 -23.52 35.37 2.34
CA THR A 662 -23.22 34.98 3.74
C THR A 662 -22.60 33.58 3.89
N GLN A 663 -22.87 32.64 2.99
CA GLN A 663 -22.27 31.29 2.93
C GLN A 663 -22.21 30.54 4.29
N LYS A 664 -23.30 30.60 5.07
CA LYS A 664 -23.41 29.98 6.41
C LYS A 664 -24.04 28.59 6.38
N SER A 665 -24.80 28.27 5.34
CA SER A 665 -25.51 27.00 5.16
C SER A 665 -25.13 26.35 3.81
N GLU A 666 -25.41 25.05 3.65
CA GLU A 666 -25.17 24.36 2.38
C GLU A 666 -25.93 25.01 1.19
N PRO A 667 -27.21 25.40 1.31
CA PRO A 667 -27.91 26.13 0.25
C PRO A 667 -27.25 27.47 -0.12
N GLU A 668 -26.82 28.27 0.86
CA GLU A 668 -26.13 29.54 0.58
C GLU A 668 -24.79 29.34 -0.15
N ILE A 669 -24.08 28.26 0.15
CA ILE A 669 -22.83 27.91 -0.54
C ILE A 669 -23.12 27.44 -1.96
N PHE A 670 -24.18 26.66 -2.17
CA PHE A 670 -24.63 26.25 -3.50
C PHE A 670 -25.00 27.47 -4.35
N GLU A 671 -25.80 28.40 -3.83
CA GLU A 671 -26.12 29.65 -4.51
C GLU A 671 -24.86 30.46 -4.87
N GLN A 672 -23.86 30.51 -3.98
CA GLN A 672 -22.62 31.20 -4.29
C GLN A 672 -21.85 30.51 -5.43
N ARG A 673 -21.85 29.17 -5.48
CA ARG A 673 -21.24 28.43 -6.59
C ARG A 673 -21.90 28.77 -7.92
N GLU A 674 -23.23 28.86 -7.97
CA GLU A 674 -23.96 29.29 -9.16
C GLU A 674 -23.55 30.70 -9.60
N ARG A 675 -23.44 31.66 -8.66
CA ARG A 675 -22.94 33.01 -8.98
C ARG A 675 -21.50 32.98 -9.52
N VAL A 676 -20.63 32.15 -8.95
CA VAL A 676 -19.24 32.00 -9.40
C VAL A 676 -19.14 31.31 -10.76
N ALA A 677 -20.02 30.35 -11.06
CA ALA A 677 -20.09 29.73 -12.38
C ALA A 677 -20.43 30.76 -13.47
N VAL A 678 -21.48 31.57 -13.24
CA VAL A 678 -21.85 32.67 -14.14
C VAL A 678 -20.71 33.69 -14.27
N LEU A 679 -20.02 34.01 -13.17
CA LEU A 679 -18.84 34.88 -13.21
C LEU A 679 -17.74 34.30 -14.13
N LYS A 680 -17.40 33.01 -13.98
CA LYS A 680 -16.36 32.36 -14.79
C LYS A 680 -16.69 32.37 -16.28
N GLU A 681 -17.95 32.11 -16.65
CA GLU A 681 -18.41 32.18 -18.05
C GLU A 681 -18.17 33.58 -18.65
N LYS A 682 -18.48 34.64 -17.89
CA LYS A 682 -18.23 36.02 -18.35
C LYS A 682 -16.74 36.32 -18.48
N LEU A 683 -15.94 35.93 -17.50
CA LEU A 683 -14.50 36.19 -17.49
C LEU A 683 -13.77 35.51 -18.65
N GLN A 684 -14.21 34.33 -19.08
CA GLN A 684 -13.65 33.63 -20.24
C GLN A 684 -13.80 34.41 -21.56
N GLN A 685 -14.81 35.29 -21.66
CA GLN A 685 -15.02 36.14 -22.83
C GLN A 685 -14.20 37.45 -22.78
N MET A 686 -13.58 37.74 -21.64
CA MET A 686 -12.82 38.97 -21.41
C MET A 686 -11.33 38.73 -21.63
N LYS A 687 -10.66 39.69 -22.28
CA LYS A 687 -9.23 39.59 -22.61
C LYS A 687 -8.32 40.37 -21.66
N SER A 688 -8.88 41.11 -20.71
CA SER A 688 -8.10 41.93 -19.78
C SER A 688 -7.21 41.05 -18.88
N PRO A 689 -6.01 41.51 -18.51
CA PRO A 689 -5.19 40.85 -17.50
C PRO A 689 -5.93 40.61 -16.19
N GLU A 690 -6.76 41.57 -15.77
CA GLU A 690 -7.59 41.50 -14.56
C GLU A 690 -8.60 40.36 -14.63
N ALA A 691 -9.26 40.17 -15.77
CA ALA A 691 -10.22 39.07 -15.93
C ALA A 691 -9.52 37.69 -15.89
N ARG A 692 -8.33 37.58 -16.50
CA ARG A 692 -7.51 36.35 -16.42
C ARG A 692 -7.06 36.06 -14.99
N ASN A 693 -6.63 37.09 -14.26
CA ASN A 693 -6.24 36.97 -12.87
C ASN A 693 -7.44 36.56 -11.99
N LEU A 694 -8.61 37.18 -12.18
CA LEU A 694 -9.82 36.82 -11.42
C LEU A 694 -10.26 35.39 -11.74
N LEU A 695 -10.21 34.97 -13.00
CA LEU A 695 -10.57 33.61 -13.41
C LEU A 695 -9.73 32.56 -12.66
N ALA A 696 -8.43 32.82 -12.47
CA ALA A 696 -7.51 31.92 -11.76
C ALA A 696 -7.81 31.78 -10.25
N VAL A 697 -8.44 32.77 -9.62
CA VAL A 697 -8.75 32.76 -8.17
C VAL A 697 -10.25 32.76 -7.87
N ALA A 698 -11.13 32.71 -8.88
CA ALA A 698 -12.58 32.83 -8.72
C ALA A 698 -13.17 31.76 -7.78
N ASP A 699 -12.59 30.56 -7.74
CA ASP A 699 -13.04 29.49 -6.85
C ASP A 699 -12.85 29.82 -5.36
N MET A 700 -12.01 30.80 -5.01
CA MET A 700 -11.82 31.26 -3.63
C MET A 700 -12.95 32.18 -3.15
N LEU A 701 -13.85 32.62 -4.04
CA LEU A 701 -15.09 33.30 -3.67
C LEU A 701 -16.11 32.35 -3.02
N VAL A 702 -15.95 31.04 -3.24
CA VAL A 702 -16.70 29.98 -2.55
C VAL A 702 -15.93 29.57 -1.31
N LYS A 703 -16.58 29.64 -0.14
CA LYS A 703 -15.99 29.36 1.16
C LYS A 703 -15.33 27.98 1.22
N LYS A 704 -14.05 27.93 1.60
CA LYS A 704 -13.30 26.69 1.85
C LYS A 704 -13.27 26.31 3.33
N SER A 705 -13.33 25.01 3.61
CA SER A 705 -13.18 24.45 4.95
C SER A 705 -11.76 23.88 5.10
N VAL A 706 -10.93 24.57 5.87
CA VAL A 706 -9.54 24.15 6.12
C VAL A 706 -9.49 23.32 7.40
N TRP A 707 -8.89 22.14 7.33
CA TRP A 707 -8.77 21.18 8.42
C TRP A 707 -7.32 20.74 8.61
N ALA A 708 -6.88 20.69 9.86
CA ALA A 708 -5.69 19.96 10.28
C ALA A 708 -6.15 18.64 10.91
N VAL A 709 -5.70 17.50 10.37
CA VAL A 709 -6.12 16.15 10.80
C VAL A 709 -4.90 15.38 11.26
N GLY A 710 -4.94 14.78 12.44
CA GLY A 710 -3.83 13.96 12.95
C GLY A 710 -4.22 13.15 14.17
N GLY A 711 -3.33 12.23 14.58
CA GLY A 711 -3.51 11.43 15.80
C GLY A 711 -3.08 12.17 17.07
N ASP A 712 -3.21 11.49 18.21
CA ASP A 712 -2.83 12.02 19.52
C ASP A 712 -1.32 12.32 19.63
N GLY A 713 -0.42 11.43 19.19
CA GLY A 713 1.03 11.72 19.21
C GLY A 713 1.45 12.98 18.43
N TRP A 714 0.69 13.39 17.40
CA TRP A 714 0.90 14.70 16.78
C TRP A 714 0.41 15.83 17.69
N ALA A 715 -0.85 15.74 18.14
CA ALA A 715 -1.53 16.83 18.82
C ALA A 715 -1.00 17.10 20.24
N TYR A 716 -0.61 16.06 20.97
CA TYR A 716 -0.22 16.14 22.37
C TYR A 716 1.30 16.17 22.57
N ASP A 717 2.09 15.69 21.60
CA ASP A 717 3.55 15.65 21.70
C ASP A 717 4.24 16.54 20.65
N ILE A 718 4.61 15.97 19.49
CA ILE A 718 5.58 16.56 18.59
C ILE A 718 5.07 17.84 17.90
N GLY A 719 3.77 17.92 17.63
CA GLY A 719 3.12 19.07 16.99
C GLY A 719 2.37 19.98 17.96
N TYR A 720 2.42 19.72 19.28
CA TYR A 720 1.65 20.49 20.26
C TYR A 720 1.98 21.99 20.23
N GLY A 721 3.26 22.35 20.09
CA GLY A 721 3.67 23.77 20.02
C GLY A 721 3.07 24.51 18.82
N GLY A 722 2.99 23.84 17.66
CA GLY A 722 2.32 24.35 16.47
C GLY A 722 0.81 24.46 16.66
N LEU A 723 0.20 23.45 17.27
CA LEU A 723 -1.23 23.42 17.58
C LEU A 723 -1.63 24.54 18.55
N ASP A 724 -0.88 24.76 19.62
CA ASP A 724 -1.08 25.87 20.57
C ASP A 724 -1.00 27.22 19.84
N HIS A 725 0.00 27.42 18.99
CA HIS A 725 0.15 28.66 18.23
C HIS A 725 -1.03 28.93 17.28
N VAL A 726 -1.52 27.90 16.58
CA VAL A 726 -2.64 28.02 15.65
C VAL A 726 -3.96 28.23 16.37
N THR A 727 -4.19 27.55 17.50
CA THR A 727 -5.39 27.74 18.33
C THR A 727 -5.42 29.11 19.01
N ALA A 728 -4.25 29.65 19.37
CA ALA A 728 -4.11 31.02 19.86
C ALA A 728 -4.30 32.08 18.77
N SER A 729 -4.30 31.70 17.49
CA SER A 729 -4.53 32.61 16.36
C SER A 729 -6.03 32.92 16.18
N ASP A 730 -6.33 34.03 15.49
CA ASP A 730 -7.70 34.40 15.11
C ASP A 730 -8.16 33.75 13.79
N LYS A 731 -7.43 32.75 13.29
CA LYS A 731 -7.66 32.16 11.97
C LYS A 731 -8.63 30.98 12.03
N ASN A 732 -9.52 30.92 11.04
CA ASN A 732 -10.54 29.88 10.93
C ASN A 732 -9.95 28.57 10.38
N VAL A 733 -9.33 27.78 11.26
CA VAL A 733 -8.83 26.42 10.98
C VAL A 733 -9.57 25.46 11.90
N ASN A 734 -10.00 24.32 11.35
CA ASN A 734 -10.62 23.25 12.14
C ASN A 734 -9.55 22.21 12.49
N LEU A 735 -9.54 21.72 13.72
CA LEU A 735 -8.60 20.69 14.16
C LEU A 735 -9.39 19.40 14.46
N LEU A 736 -8.97 18.28 13.87
CA LEU A 736 -9.50 16.95 14.15
C LEU A 736 -8.38 16.08 14.70
N VAL A 737 -8.40 15.87 16.01
CA VAL A 737 -7.51 14.93 16.70
C VAL A 737 -8.20 13.58 16.79
N LEU A 738 -7.59 12.57 16.18
CA LEU A 738 -8.04 11.19 16.16
C LEU A 738 -7.33 10.45 17.30
N ASP A 739 -7.85 10.63 18.52
CA ASP A 739 -7.19 10.18 19.74
C ASP A 739 -7.30 8.66 19.91
N THR A 740 -6.15 7.99 19.86
CA THR A 740 -5.99 6.55 20.07
C THR A 740 -5.27 6.22 21.38
N GLU A 741 -4.85 7.24 22.13
CA GLU A 741 -4.12 7.16 23.39
C GLU A 741 -2.78 6.37 23.34
N VAL A 742 -2.10 6.29 22.18
CA VAL A 742 -0.89 5.43 21.98
C VAL A 742 0.18 5.95 21.03
#